data_AF-A0A178ILC7-F1
#
_entry.id   AF-A0A178ILC7-F1
#
_cell.length_a   1.000
_cell.length_b   1.000
_cell.length_c   1.000
_cell.angle_alpha   90.00
_cell.angle_beta   90.00
_cell.angle_gamma   90.00
#
_symmetry.space_group_name_H-M   'P 1'
#
loop_
_entity.id
_entity.type
_entity.pdbx_description
1 polymer ?
#
loop_
_entity_poly.entity_id
_entity_poly.type
_entity_poly.pdbx_seq_one_letter_code
_entity_poly.pdbx_strand_id
1 'polypeptide(L)'
;MKSLTLEVSLKPFFNLDAAATLAVCREALCQYRALIGRADALSIMFWSADGSEILDYAGDLDAPMEWARFLGNANPHMPVPADPGRKSLHARNYLYREDAQPITYRRFADIARAWREAAAEIGREISVGATFDPGGEFAPSSFKYQRHREICLSNTMGKASFVACYATLHADQRRYAGYPDGIPEGTALGSFLGRQFRHFARDLGFDFLWLSNGFGFGLETWKTIGPLFDGEAFHPEGARELGGRIMDFWRDFRRECPDLPVRTRGTNLGTGTDLASDATPLRELYAGGFNFAPPPNSPWASINGDFGIELAGYQSRVVELPPGAGFPFRFYLHDPWWLNSPWIDRYEGQPHDIYLPLAVGRVSAEGRVSAAEHLSLITIDDSHGRMPERVPNESIPHLLRAWDERPDAAGPIVWLYPFDELHDSQLGPAPEPARLFHTDWFAREALNDGVPLNTVMSTRTFDALGARVGAVLAGRILVTPAPLAAGGEERLLAWADGGGSLIIYGPLEHAPGLRKRLGLMLAASLSDEFTVQTAQMEMDDCRSPRPATYTHRMVMSGGGLAEAPVNPAACLATATRGADVRALVAECITPAGGRLSWLRGPLPLSVSSEEHLPQPAALESTFPLSALLRQVLAGHGWRASFETEGRVQRHPVMALHRHANGWFFSGYMPDTTVGLTLHTPFGAPLLLGAETCLRDGVAHYRMPRAWRHECRVFVGQTSGVASATESCPAQVGVTRRLWIRGLKDAVVRFFPMAGSGPVTLWLNPEWPHIGGQSVPLREVATPHGPMLETTVRIDGTALLSW
;
A
#
# COMPACT_ATOMS: atom_id res chain seq x y z
N MET A 1 16.86 -2.05 -11.06
CA MET A 1 16.34 -2.10 -9.68
C MET A 1 17.49 -1.68 -8.79
N LYS A 2 17.31 -0.73 -7.85
CA LYS A 2 18.44 -0.24 -7.04
C LYS A 2 18.96 -1.31 -6.09
N SER A 3 18.06 -2.06 -5.45
CA SER A 3 18.47 -3.19 -4.61
C SER A 3 17.45 -4.31 -4.55
N LEU A 4 17.96 -5.53 -4.37
CA LEU A 4 17.20 -6.73 -4.02
C LEU A 4 17.62 -7.21 -2.64
N THR A 5 16.67 -7.50 -1.75
CA THR A 5 16.90 -8.19 -0.48
C THR A 5 16.22 -9.55 -0.52
N LEU A 6 17.00 -10.61 -0.36
CA LEU A 6 16.47 -11.95 -0.13
C LEU A 6 16.44 -12.17 1.39
N GLU A 7 15.24 -12.35 1.94
CA GLU A 7 15.09 -12.64 3.35
C GLU A 7 15.01 -14.15 3.56
N VAL A 8 15.71 -14.68 4.55
CA VAL A 8 15.88 -16.12 4.76
C VAL A 8 15.92 -16.46 6.25
N SER A 9 15.35 -17.59 6.64
CA SER A 9 15.51 -18.11 8.00
C SER A 9 16.79 -18.95 8.16
N LEU A 10 17.03 -19.48 9.36
CA LEU A 10 18.13 -20.42 9.60
C LEU A 10 17.76 -21.88 9.31
N LYS A 11 16.49 -22.18 9.04
CA LYS A 11 15.97 -23.55 8.84
C LYS A 11 16.58 -24.29 7.64
N PRO A 12 16.91 -23.64 6.51
CA PRO A 12 17.58 -24.32 5.40
C PRO A 12 18.96 -24.89 5.78
N PHE A 13 19.61 -24.34 6.80
CA PHE A 13 20.98 -24.67 7.21
C PHE A 13 21.08 -25.76 8.28
N PHE A 14 20.15 -26.73 8.25
CA PHE A 14 20.07 -27.83 9.21
C PHE A 14 21.28 -28.79 9.14
N ASN A 15 21.92 -28.92 7.99
CA ASN A 15 23.16 -29.66 7.86
C ASN A 15 24.33 -28.74 8.29
N LEU A 16 25.03 -29.14 9.35
CA LEU A 16 26.09 -28.34 9.96
C LEU A 16 27.40 -28.33 9.16
N ASP A 17 27.51 -29.16 8.11
CA ASP A 17 28.65 -29.19 7.21
C ASP A 17 28.82 -27.89 6.39
N ALA A 18 30.07 -27.46 6.21
CA ALA A 18 30.38 -26.23 5.48
C ALA A 18 30.02 -26.30 3.99
N ALA A 19 30.25 -27.44 3.34
CA ALA A 19 29.92 -27.61 1.92
C ALA A 19 28.40 -27.65 1.70
N ALA A 20 27.66 -28.28 2.62
CA ALA A 20 26.19 -28.24 2.60
C ALA A 20 25.64 -26.83 2.78
N THR A 21 26.23 -26.05 3.70
CA THR A 21 25.88 -24.63 3.93
C THR A 21 26.06 -23.81 2.67
N LEU A 22 27.23 -23.93 2.03
CA LEU A 22 27.54 -23.22 0.80
C LEU A 22 26.62 -23.65 -0.36
N ALA A 23 26.26 -24.93 -0.44
CA ALA A 23 25.32 -25.44 -1.44
C ALA A 23 23.92 -24.80 -1.31
N VAL A 24 23.41 -24.62 -0.09
CA VAL A 24 22.14 -23.91 0.17
C VAL A 24 22.20 -22.48 -0.34
N CYS A 25 23.28 -21.74 -0.05
CA CYS A 25 23.48 -20.37 -0.54
C CYS A 25 23.53 -20.32 -2.07
N ARG A 26 24.28 -21.23 -2.72
CA ARG A 26 24.38 -21.32 -4.19
C ARG A 26 23.02 -21.59 -4.83
N GLU A 27 22.25 -22.52 -4.26
CA GLU A 27 20.93 -22.87 -4.76
C GLU A 27 19.99 -21.65 -4.71
N ALA A 28 19.93 -20.96 -3.58
CA ALA A 28 19.12 -19.75 -3.46
C ALA A 28 19.51 -18.67 -4.47
N LEU A 29 20.81 -18.40 -4.65
CA LEU A 29 21.28 -17.44 -5.66
C LEU A 29 20.95 -17.89 -7.09
N CYS A 30 20.95 -19.19 -7.36
CA CYS A 30 20.55 -19.75 -8.65
C CYS A 30 19.05 -19.51 -8.92
N GLN A 31 18.19 -19.86 -7.97
CA GLN A 31 16.73 -19.73 -8.09
C GLN A 31 16.29 -18.28 -8.36
N TYR A 32 16.97 -17.30 -7.76
CA TYR A 32 16.63 -15.87 -7.90
C TYR A 32 17.53 -15.11 -8.90
N ARG A 33 18.34 -15.82 -9.71
CA ARG A 33 19.32 -15.23 -10.64
C ARG A 33 18.72 -14.18 -11.57
N ALA A 34 17.50 -14.39 -12.05
CA ALA A 34 16.84 -13.46 -12.98
C ALA A 34 16.55 -12.09 -12.32
N LEU A 35 16.19 -12.05 -11.04
CA LEU A 35 16.02 -10.80 -10.29
C LEU A 35 17.38 -10.19 -9.93
N ILE A 36 18.34 -11.02 -9.49
CA ILE A 36 19.71 -10.57 -9.16
C ILE A 36 20.35 -9.89 -10.37
N GLY A 37 20.14 -10.41 -11.58
CA GLY A 37 20.64 -9.82 -12.82
C GLY A 37 20.09 -8.41 -13.12
N ARG A 38 19.01 -7.98 -12.46
CA ARG A 38 18.35 -6.67 -12.64
C ARG A 38 18.61 -5.70 -11.50
N ALA A 39 19.28 -6.15 -10.43
CA ALA A 39 19.56 -5.39 -9.23
C ALA A 39 21.01 -4.85 -9.22
N ASP A 40 21.15 -3.58 -8.83
CA ASP A 40 22.47 -2.94 -8.68
C ASP A 40 23.17 -3.43 -7.41
N ALA A 41 22.40 -3.58 -6.32
CA ALA A 41 22.87 -4.14 -5.04
C ALA A 41 22.05 -5.37 -4.60
N LEU A 42 22.71 -6.30 -3.91
CA LEU A 42 22.09 -7.49 -3.33
C LEU A 42 22.31 -7.51 -1.80
N SER A 43 21.27 -7.84 -1.05
CA SER A 43 21.32 -8.04 0.40
C SER A 43 20.72 -9.36 0.80
N ILE A 44 21.26 -9.98 1.84
CA ILE A 44 20.68 -11.14 2.53
C ILE A 44 20.26 -10.70 3.92
N MET A 45 19.01 -10.94 4.29
CA MET A 45 18.49 -10.57 5.61
C MET A 45 18.03 -11.82 6.35
N PHE A 46 18.52 -12.00 7.57
CA PHE A 46 18.24 -13.19 8.36
C PHE A 46 17.08 -12.98 9.32
N TRP A 47 16.05 -13.82 9.19
CA TRP A 47 15.08 -14.10 10.25
C TRP A 47 15.59 -15.22 11.15
N SER A 48 16.64 -14.93 11.90
CA SER A 48 17.28 -15.88 12.82
C SER A 48 16.46 -16.11 14.08
N ALA A 49 15.90 -15.05 14.66
CA ALA A 49 14.95 -15.06 15.77
C ALA A 49 14.16 -13.73 15.77
N ASP A 50 13.54 -13.38 16.90
CA ASP A 50 12.82 -12.12 17.12
C ASP A 50 13.73 -10.97 17.61
N GLY A 51 15.06 -11.08 17.43
CA GLY A 51 16.05 -10.19 18.01
C GLY A 51 16.56 -10.63 19.39
N SER A 52 16.02 -11.72 19.96
CA SER A 52 16.54 -12.30 21.20
C SER A 52 18.02 -12.69 21.11
N GLU A 53 18.48 -13.14 19.96
CA GLU A 53 19.88 -13.42 19.67
C GLU A 53 20.78 -12.18 19.80
N ILE A 54 20.24 -10.97 19.55
CA ILE A 54 20.96 -9.71 19.75
C ILE A 54 20.93 -9.31 21.22
N LEU A 55 19.76 -9.44 21.86
CA LEU A 55 19.53 -9.03 23.25
C LEU A 55 20.32 -9.89 24.24
N ASP A 56 20.46 -11.19 24.00
CA ASP A 56 21.16 -12.14 24.88
C ASP A 56 22.67 -12.31 24.56
N TYR A 57 23.20 -11.63 23.53
CA TYR A 57 24.59 -11.81 23.12
C TYR A 57 25.59 -11.27 24.16
N ALA A 58 26.45 -12.16 24.67
CA ALA A 58 27.44 -11.87 25.72
C ALA A 58 28.88 -11.60 25.21
N GLY A 59 29.09 -11.61 23.88
CA GLY A 59 30.41 -11.46 23.26
C GLY A 59 31.19 -12.78 23.12
N ASP A 60 30.53 -13.92 23.26
CA ASP A 60 31.12 -15.26 23.11
C ASP A 60 30.55 -15.95 21.88
N LEU A 61 31.41 -16.24 20.90
CA LEU A 61 31.00 -16.89 19.65
C LEU A 61 30.70 -18.38 19.83
N ASP A 62 31.26 -19.03 20.85
CA ASP A 62 31.07 -20.47 21.08
C ASP A 62 29.84 -20.77 21.96
N ALA A 63 29.23 -19.73 22.51
CA ALA A 63 27.99 -19.85 23.27
C ALA A 63 26.81 -20.28 22.37
N PRO A 64 25.89 -21.11 22.90
CA PRO A 64 24.66 -21.44 22.20
C PRO A 64 23.75 -20.22 22.08
N MET A 65 23.05 -20.15 20.95
CA MET A 65 22.09 -19.12 20.57
C MET A 65 20.71 -19.78 20.42
N GLU A 66 19.69 -19.19 21.07
CA GLU A 66 18.31 -19.57 20.78
C GLU A 66 17.87 -18.91 19.45
N TRP A 67 17.15 -19.66 18.63
CA TRP A 67 16.81 -19.24 17.27
C TRP A 67 15.45 -19.79 16.84
N ALA A 68 14.93 -19.32 15.70
CA ALA A 68 13.61 -19.62 15.16
C ALA A 68 13.48 -21.06 14.60
N ARG A 69 13.89 -22.07 15.37
CA ARG A 69 13.71 -23.50 15.06
C ARG A 69 12.30 -24.02 15.34
N PHE A 70 11.32 -23.12 15.39
CA PHE A 70 9.97 -23.44 15.81
C PHE A 70 8.94 -23.12 14.72
N LEU A 71 7.79 -23.77 14.80
CA LEU A 71 6.55 -23.47 14.09
C LEU A 71 5.54 -22.93 15.10
N GLY A 72 4.87 -21.83 14.77
CA GLY A 72 3.87 -21.20 15.61
C GLY A 72 4.44 -20.33 16.72
N ASN A 73 3.55 -19.87 17.61
CA ASN A 73 3.85 -18.85 18.59
C ASN A 73 4.78 -19.37 19.71
N ALA A 74 6.02 -18.89 19.72
CA ALA A 74 7.02 -19.28 20.70
C ALA A 74 6.79 -18.73 22.11
N ASN A 75 6.08 -17.60 22.25
CA ASN A 75 5.77 -16.97 23.53
C ASN A 75 4.27 -16.65 23.60
N PRO A 76 3.38 -17.64 23.82
CA PRO A 76 1.94 -17.42 23.81
C PRO A 76 1.44 -16.64 25.04
N HIS A 77 0.73 -15.54 24.80
CA HIS A 77 0.19 -14.65 25.84
C HIS A 77 -1.31 -14.84 26.13
N MET A 78 -2.04 -15.52 25.26
CA MET A 78 -3.48 -15.73 25.39
C MET A 78 -3.85 -17.21 25.26
N PRO A 79 -4.87 -17.69 26.00
CA PRO A 79 -5.47 -18.97 25.71
C PRO A 79 -6.16 -18.92 24.34
N VAL A 80 -6.26 -20.07 23.67
CA VAL A 80 -7.07 -20.26 22.46
C VAL A 80 -8.25 -21.14 22.84
N PRO A 81 -9.42 -20.59 23.24
CA PRO A 81 -10.51 -21.37 23.84
C PRO A 81 -11.05 -22.47 22.92
N ALA A 82 -11.06 -22.22 21.61
CA ALA A 82 -11.48 -23.20 20.60
C ALA A 82 -10.48 -24.36 20.39
N ASP A 83 -9.31 -24.31 21.04
CA ASP A 83 -8.26 -25.33 20.93
C ASP A 83 -7.73 -25.74 22.32
N PRO A 84 -8.55 -26.40 23.15
CA PRO A 84 -8.14 -26.85 24.48
C PRO A 84 -6.97 -27.85 24.44
N GLY A 85 -6.78 -28.54 23.31
CA GLY A 85 -5.66 -29.45 23.07
C GLY A 85 -4.37 -28.77 22.63
N ARG A 86 -4.37 -27.44 22.42
CA ARG A 86 -3.24 -26.66 21.92
C ARG A 86 -2.63 -27.23 20.64
N LYS A 87 -3.47 -27.73 19.74
CA LYS A 87 -3.06 -28.27 18.43
C LYS A 87 -2.62 -27.16 17.48
N SER A 88 -3.29 -26.02 17.54
CA SER A 88 -3.03 -24.83 16.73
C SER A 88 -1.67 -24.20 17.03
N LEU A 89 -1.03 -23.69 15.99
CA LEU A 89 0.18 -22.88 16.08
C LEU A 89 -0.03 -21.57 16.87
N HIS A 90 -1.27 -21.09 16.98
CA HIS A 90 -1.58 -19.91 17.78
C HIS A 90 -1.54 -20.22 19.29
N ALA A 91 -1.73 -21.48 19.67
CA ALA A 91 -1.78 -21.89 21.06
C ALA A 91 -0.41 -22.27 21.64
N ARG A 92 0.53 -22.73 20.80
CA ARG A 92 1.91 -23.06 21.19
C ARG A 92 2.81 -23.17 19.98
N ASN A 93 4.10 -23.35 20.24
CA ASN A 93 5.08 -23.70 19.24
C ASN A 93 5.37 -25.21 19.17
N TYR A 94 5.98 -25.61 18.06
CA TYR A 94 6.49 -26.95 17.78
C TYR A 94 7.88 -26.84 17.18
N LEU A 95 8.76 -27.82 17.38
CA LEU A 95 9.99 -27.85 16.59
C LEU A 95 9.64 -28.05 15.11
N TYR A 96 10.30 -27.31 14.21
CA TYR A 96 10.08 -27.49 12.77
C TYR A 96 10.58 -28.84 12.24
N ARG A 97 11.50 -29.46 13.00
CA ARG A 97 12.04 -30.81 12.84
C ARG A 97 12.36 -31.41 14.21
N GLU A 98 12.17 -32.71 14.38
CA GLU A 98 12.43 -33.40 15.65
C GLU A 98 13.90 -33.31 16.11
N ASP A 99 14.84 -33.25 15.16
CA ASP A 99 16.28 -33.21 15.41
C ASP A 99 16.85 -31.78 15.56
N ALA A 100 16.01 -30.74 15.56
CA ALA A 100 16.47 -29.34 15.58
C ALA A 100 17.14 -28.96 16.92
N GLN A 101 18.45 -28.69 16.87
CA GLN A 101 19.26 -28.29 18.03
C GLN A 101 19.57 -26.78 18.06
N PRO A 102 19.94 -26.20 19.23
CA PRO A 102 20.54 -24.87 19.28
C PRO A 102 21.83 -24.83 18.44
N ILE A 103 22.12 -23.68 17.84
CA ILE A 103 23.41 -23.43 17.15
C ILE A 103 24.26 -22.45 17.96
N THR A 104 25.54 -22.30 17.65
CA THR A 104 26.39 -21.27 18.26
C THR A 104 26.39 -19.97 17.44
N TYR A 105 26.76 -18.86 18.06
CA TYR A 105 26.96 -17.60 17.33
C TYR A 105 28.05 -17.73 16.25
N ARG A 106 29.07 -18.56 16.46
CA ARG A 106 30.09 -18.89 15.46
C ARG A 106 29.47 -19.55 14.24
N ARG A 107 28.58 -20.52 14.43
CA ARG A 107 27.85 -21.16 13.33
C ARG A 107 27.00 -20.15 12.56
N PHE A 108 26.38 -19.19 13.23
CA PHE A 108 25.63 -18.14 12.55
C PHE A 108 26.56 -17.24 11.69
N ALA A 109 27.72 -16.85 12.22
CA ALA A 109 28.74 -16.12 11.47
C ALA A 109 29.29 -16.93 10.27
N ASP A 110 29.43 -18.25 10.41
CA ASP A 110 29.83 -19.14 9.31
C ASP A 110 28.78 -19.14 8.18
N ILE A 111 27.49 -19.16 8.51
CA ILE A 111 26.39 -19.09 7.52
C ILE A 111 26.44 -17.73 6.80
N ALA A 112 26.58 -16.62 7.52
CA ALA A 112 26.72 -15.29 6.91
C ALA A 112 27.94 -15.22 5.96
N ARG A 113 29.06 -15.85 6.33
CA ARG A 113 30.25 -15.95 5.46
C ARG A 113 29.98 -16.78 4.20
N ALA A 114 29.30 -17.91 4.33
CA ALA A 114 28.98 -18.78 3.20
C ALA A 114 28.13 -18.06 2.13
N TRP A 115 27.22 -17.17 2.54
CA TRP A 115 26.50 -16.31 1.59
C TRP A 115 27.42 -15.36 0.83
N ARG A 116 28.41 -14.76 1.49
CA ARG A 116 29.39 -13.88 0.84
C ARG A 116 30.27 -14.67 -0.13
N GLU A 117 30.67 -15.88 0.24
CA GLU A 117 31.41 -16.79 -0.62
C GLU A 117 30.61 -17.17 -1.88
N ALA A 118 29.36 -17.63 -1.71
CA ALA A 118 28.50 -17.96 -2.84
C ALA A 118 28.19 -16.75 -3.75
N ALA A 119 28.04 -15.56 -3.18
CA ALA A 119 27.84 -14.34 -3.95
C ALA A 119 29.10 -13.95 -4.76
N ALA A 120 30.29 -14.10 -4.17
CA ALA A 120 31.55 -13.81 -4.85
C ALA A 120 31.75 -14.72 -6.08
N GLU A 121 31.31 -15.97 -6.02
CA GLU A 121 31.35 -16.92 -7.16
C GLU A 121 30.55 -16.43 -8.37
N ILE A 122 29.49 -15.65 -8.15
CA ILE A 122 28.68 -15.03 -9.22
C ILE A 122 29.07 -13.57 -9.48
N GLY A 123 30.22 -13.13 -8.97
CA GLY A 123 30.75 -11.78 -9.16
C GLY A 123 29.94 -10.68 -8.46
N ARG A 124 29.32 -11.00 -7.32
CA ARG A 124 28.51 -10.06 -6.53
C ARG A 124 29.09 -9.88 -5.13
N GLU A 125 29.06 -8.63 -4.68
CA GLU A 125 29.19 -8.31 -3.25
C GLU A 125 27.78 -8.19 -2.65
N ILE A 126 27.64 -8.60 -1.38
CA ILE A 126 26.37 -8.55 -0.66
C ILE A 126 26.51 -7.84 0.66
N SER A 127 25.41 -7.25 1.13
CA SER A 127 25.25 -6.85 2.52
C SER A 127 24.44 -7.89 3.29
N VAL A 128 24.78 -8.14 4.55
CA VAL A 128 24.10 -9.10 5.43
C VAL A 128 23.41 -8.37 6.57
N GLY A 129 22.13 -8.65 6.82
CA GLY A 129 21.32 -7.96 7.82
C GLY A 129 20.72 -8.88 8.87
N ALA A 130 20.62 -8.38 10.10
CA ALA A 130 19.92 -9.03 11.20
C ALA A 130 18.54 -8.38 11.41
N THR A 131 17.64 -9.07 12.08
CA THR A 131 16.29 -8.58 12.39
C THR A 131 16.10 -8.35 13.88
N PHE A 132 15.30 -7.35 14.22
CA PHE A 132 14.71 -7.19 15.55
C PHE A 132 13.20 -7.10 15.40
N ASP A 133 12.48 -7.96 16.10
CA ASP A 133 11.02 -7.96 16.13
C ASP A 133 10.52 -7.67 17.55
N PRO A 134 9.59 -6.73 17.74
CA PRO A 134 9.03 -6.44 19.06
C PRO A 134 8.13 -7.56 19.60
N GLY A 135 7.64 -8.45 18.75
CA GLY A 135 6.80 -9.57 19.14
C GLY A 135 7.58 -10.79 19.63
N GLY A 136 6.83 -11.82 20.02
CA GLY A 136 7.34 -13.05 20.62
C GLY A 136 7.08 -14.30 19.79
N GLU A 137 6.84 -14.16 18.48
CA GLU A 137 6.39 -15.28 17.66
C GLU A 137 7.50 -16.29 17.35
N PHE A 138 8.74 -15.82 17.14
CA PHE A 138 9.78 -16.55 16.42
C PHE A 138 10.56 -17.55 17.28
N ALA A 139 11.00 -17.12 18.46
CA ALA A 139 11.86 -17.90 19.35
C ALA A 139 11.52 -17.60 20.82
N PRO A 140 11.68 -18.57 21.74
CA PRO A 140 11.49 -18.32 23.16
C PRO A 140 12.44 -17.22 23.66
N SER A 141 11.89 -16.17 24.28
CA SER A 141 12.68 -15.02 24.71
C SER A 141 12.68 -14.86 26.23
N SER A 142 13.77 -15.30 26.86
CA SER A 142 13.96 -15.09 28.30
C SER A 142 14.23 -13.61 28.65
N PHE A 143 14.87 -12.85 27.74
CA PHE A 143 15.07 -11.42 27.92
C PHE A 143 13.73 -10.68 28.02
N LYS A 144 12.88 -10.79 27.00
CA LYS A 144 11.62 -10.01 26.90
C LYS A 144 10.56 -10.47 27.90
N TYR A 145 10.43 -11.78 28.11
CA TYR A 145 9.27 -12.34 28.82
C TYR A 145 9.56 -12.91 30.21
N GLN A 146 10.82 -12.85 30.67
CA GLN A 146 11.18 -13.28 32.03
C GLN A 146 12.02 -12.24 32.79
N ARG A 147 13.13 -11.77 32.21
CA ARG A 147 14.05 -10.84 32.90
C ARG A 147 13.62 -9.38 32.83
N HIS A 148 13.26 -8.91 31.63
CA HIS A 148 12.93 -7.52 31.35
C HIS A 148 11.49 -7.37 30.88
N ARG A 149 10.53 -7.88 31.65
CA ARG A 149 9.10 -7.83 31.29
C ARG A 149 8.54 -6.40 31.26
N GLU A 150 9.21 -5.48 31.95
CA GLU A 150 8.88 -4.05 32.00
C GLU A 150 8.92 -3.37 30.62
N ILE A 151 9.60 -3.94 29.63
CA ILE A 151 9.66 -3.36 28.28
C ILE A 151 8.46 -3.76 27.40
N CYS A 152 7.73 -4.80 27.79
CA CYS A 152 6.58 -5.32 27.05
C CYS A 152 5.31 -4.56 27.47
N LEU A 153 5.08 -3.40 26.84
CA LEU A 153 3.99 -2.50 27.21
C LEU A 153 2.73 -2.67 26.33
N SER A 154 2.88 -3.25 25.13
CA SER A 154 1.80 -3.35 24.14
C SER A 154 0.90 -4.57 24.35
N ASN A 155 -0.36 -4.43 23.94
CA ASN A 155 -1.42 -5.43 24.00
C ASN A 155 -1.78 -6.00 22.61
N THR A 156 -0.90 -5.83 21.62
CA THR A 156 -1.11 -6.25 20.23
C THR A 156 -1.48 -7.74 20.12
N MET A 157 -0.73 -8.65 20.76
CA MET A 157 -1.03 -10.09 20.80
C MET A 157 -1.44 -10.54 22.21
N GLY A 158 -2.29 -9.77 22.87
CA GLY A 158 -2.67 -9.97 24.27
C GLY A 158 -1.78 -9.17 25.22
N LYS A 159 -2.11 -9.22 26.52
CA LYS A 159 -1.53 -8.30 27.51
C LYS A 159 0.00 -8.42 27.60
N ALA A 160 0.69 -7.28 27.52
CA ALA A 160 2.15 -7.18 27.66
C ALA A 160 2.90 -8.16 26.72
N SER A 161 2.51 -8.15 25.44
CA SER A 161 3.00 -9.09 24.43
C SER A 161 4.14 -8.54 23.58
N PHE A 162 4.19 -7.21 23.38
CA PHE A 162 5.13 -6.57 22.45
C PHE A 162 6.00 -5.54 23.16
N VAL A 163 7.28 -5.50 22.79
CA VAL A 163 8.28 -4.55 23.27
C VAL A 163 7.98 -3.14 22.74
N ALA A 164 7.96 -2.14 23.62
CA ALA A 164 7.81 -0.74 23.24
C ALA A 164 9.18 -0.07 23.04
N CYS A 165 9.35 0.69 21.95
CA CYS A 165 10.64 1.30 21.61
C CYS A 165 11.15 2.31 22.65
N TYR A 166 10.24 3.03 23.30
CA TYR A 166 10.56 4.02 24.32
C TYR A 166 10.56 3.47 25.75
N ALA A 167 10.65 2.14 25.91
CA ALA A 167 10.77 1.52 27.21
C ALA A 167 12.14 1.75 27.86
N THR A 168 12.18 1.57 29.18
CA THR A 168 13.38 1.70 30.00
C THR A 168 13.60 0.38 30.74
N LEU A 169 14.86 -0.07 30.78
CA LEU A 169 15.25 -1.34 31.40
C LEU A 169 15.56 -1.15 32.89
N HIS A 170 15.15 -2.11 33.71
CA HIS A 170 15.62 -2.26 35.07
C HIS A 170 17.05 -2.82 35.12
N ALA A 171 17.73 -2.59 36.24
CA ALA A 171 19.08 -3.10 36.43
C ALA A 171 19.13 -4.63 36.50
N ASP A 172 20.19 -5.21 35.96
CA ASP A 172 20.55 -6.61 36.19
C ASP A 172 22.07 -6.77 36.39
N GLN A 173 22.53 -8.01 36.55
CA GLN A 173 23.95 -8.35 36.71
C GLN A 173 24.42 -9.34 35.63
N ARG A 174 23.62 -9.55 34.57
CA ARG A 174 23.96 -10.52 33.53
C ARG A 174 24.93 -9.86 32.56
N ARG A 175 25.98 -10.59 32.17
CA ARG A 175 26.93 -10.09 31.18
C ARG A 175 26.28 -10.03 29.79
N TYR A 176 26.36 -8.86 29.15
CA TYR A 176 26.07 -8.65 27.74
C TYR A 176 27.29 -8.08 27.01
N ALA A 177 27.36 -8.19 25.69
CA ALA A 177 28.52 -7.76 24.91
C ALA A 177 28.83 -6.24 25.06
N GLY A 178 27.78 -5.41 25.10
CA GLY A 178 27.85 -3.96 25.32
C GLY A 178 27.72 -3.53 26.79
N TYR A 179 27.39 -4.46 27.68
CA TYR A 179 27.18 -4.23 29.11
C TYR A 179 27.81 -5.39 29.91
N PRO A 180 29.15 -5.45 30.00
CA PRO A 180 29.85 -6.59 30.56
C PRO A 180 29.55 -6.83 32.05
N ASP A 181 29.19 -5.78 32.78
CA ASP A 181 28.90 -5.79 34.21
C ASP A 181 27.39 -5.83 34.54
N GLY A 182 26.51 -6.02 33.54
CA GLY A 182 25.06 -5.92 33.71
C GLY A 182 24.47 -4.61 33.21
N ILE A 183 23.14 -4.61 33.06
CA ILE A 183 22.38 -3.41 32.65
C ILE A 183 22.25 -2.46 33.85
N PRO A 184 22.59 -1.17 33.72
CA PRO A 184 22.28 -0.17 34.74
C PRO A 184 20.79 0.16 34.82
N GLU A 185 20.30 0.52 36.01
CA GLU A 185 18.93 0.98 36.22
C GLU A 185 18.63 2.19 35.35
N GLY A 186 17.44 2.22 34.73
CA GLY A 186 17.02 3.38 33.94
C GLY A 186 17.64 3.43 32.54
N THR A 187 18.26 2.36 32.06
CA THR A 187 18.84 2.32 30.71
C THR A 187 17.75 2.35 29.65
N ALA A 188 17.75 3.37 28.79
CA ALA A 188 16.83 3.44 27.66
C ALA A 188 17.05 2.27 26.69
N LEU A 189 15.96 1.65 26.21
CA LEU A 189 16.03 0.51 25.29
C LEU A 189 16.80 0.84 24.00
N GLY A 190 16.64 2.06 23.47
CA GLY A 190 17.40 2.54 22.31
C GLY A 190 18.91 2.48 22.52
N SER A 191 19.38 2.95 23.68
CA SER A 191 20.81 2.90 24.03
C SER A 191 21.30 1.45 24.17
N PHE A 192 20.54 0.60 24.85
CA PHE A 192 20.89 -0.81 25.01
C PHE A 192 20.99 -1.53 23.67
N LEU A 193 19.94 -1.45 22.85
CA LEU A 193 19.86 -2.14 21.56
C LEU A 193 20.94 -1.64 20.59
N GLY A 194 21.14 -0.32 20.50
CA GLY A 194 22.17 0.25 19.62
C GLY A 194 23.57 -0.25 19.99
N ARG A 195 23.90 -0.25 21.29
CA ARG A 195 25.20 -0.73 21.76
C ARG A 195 25.35 -2.23 21.56
N GLN A 196 24.35 -3.03 21.95
CA GLN A 196 24.36 -4.48 21.77
C GLN A 196 24.54 -4.86 20.29
N PHE A 197 23.76 -4.25 19.42
CA PHE A 197 23.80 -4.55 17.98
C PHE A 197 25.17 -4.21 17.37
N ARG A 198 25.82 -3.11 17.78
CA ARG A 198 27.17 -2.78 17.30
C ARG A 198 28.20 -3.89 17.61
N HIS A 199 28.13 -4.47 18.81
CA HIS A 199 29.00 -5.59 19.17
C HIS A 199 28.64 -6.86 18.39
N PHE A 200 27.35 -7.20 18.35
CA PHE A 200 26.84 -8.34 17.59
C PHE A 200 27.24 -8.27 16.11
N ALA A 201 27.04 -7.12 15.47
CA ALA A 201 27.31 -6.90 14.05
C ALA A 201 28.80 -7.00 13.74
N ARG A 202 29.66 -6.41 14.57
CA ARG A 202 31.11 -6.51 14.45
C ARG A 202 31.58 -7.97 14.54
N ASP A 203 31.09 -8.71 15.53
CA ASP A 203 31.62 -10.03 15.85
C ASP A 203 31.10 -11.12 14.89
N LEU A 204 29.89 -10.96 14.34
CA LEU A 204 29.29 -11.90 13.41
C LEU A 204 29.34 -11.47 11.93
N GLY A 205 29.77 -10.23 11.64
CA GLY A 205 29.94 -9.71 10.28
C GLY A 205 28.62 -9.26 9.62
N PHE A 206 27.75 -8.58 10.37
CA PHE A 206 26.52 -7.97 9.86
C PHE A 206 26.71 -6.50 9.48
N ASP A 207 26.03 -6.07 8.43
CA ASP A 207 26.16 -4.74 7.84
C ASP A 207 24.97 -3.82 8.14
N PHE A 208 23.80 -4.36 8.51
CA PHE A 208 22.62 -3.55 8.83
C PHE A 208 21.64 -4.25 9.78
N LEU A 209 20.76 -3.46 10.39
CA LEU A 209 19.65 -3.93 11.23
C LEU A 209 18.31 -3.67 10.54
N TRP A 210 17.39 -4.62 10.62
CA TRP A 210 15.99 -4.44 10.22
C TRP A 210 15.08 -4.42 11.45
N LEU A 211 14.35 -3.32 11.67
CA LEU A 211 13.34 -3.19 12.72
C LEU A 211 11.96 -3.54 12.16
N SER A 212 11.36 -4.60 12.68
CA SER A 212 10.08 -5.14 12.23
C SER A 212 8.89 -4.63 13.06
N ASN A 213 7.68 -4.91 12.59
CA ASN A 213 6.40 -4.71 13.28
C ASN A 213 6.24 -3.34 13.95
N GLY A 214 6.62 -2.27 13.25
CA GLY A 214 6.50 -0.90 13.73
C GLY A 214 7.41 -0.54 14.90
N PHE A 215 8.36 -1.39 15.28
CA PHE A 215 9.31 -1.05 16.33
C PHE A 215 10.11 0.20 15.93
N GLY A 216 10.12 1.19 16.83
CA GLY A 216 10.65 2.52 16.59
C GLY A 216 9.60 3.54 16.13
N PHE A 217 8.34 3.16 15.94
CA PHE A 217 7.28 4.07 15.48
C PHE A 217 6.19 4.32 16.51
N GLY A 218 5.86 3.35 17.37
CA GLY A 218 4.78 3.52 18.35
C GLY A 218 4.68 2.37 19.35
N LEU A 219 3.54 2.26 20.03
CA LEU A 219 3.23 1.19 20.98
C LEU A 219 2.36 0.10 20.35
N GLU A 220 1.22 0.49 19.77
CA GLU A 220 0.21 -0.41 19.23
C GLU A 220 0.23 -0.42 17.70
N THR A 221 1.39 -0.73 17.14
CA THR A 221 1.70 -0.55 15.71
C THR A 221 0.97 -1.49 14.74
N TRP A 222 0.11 -2.37 15.27
CA TRP A 222 -0.74 -3.32 14.56
C TRP A 222 -2.23 -3.12 14.81
N LYS A 223 -2.60 -2.45 15.92
CA LYS A 223 -3.99 -2.24 16.30
C LYS A 223 -4.40 -0.83 15.94
N THR A 224 -5.65 -0.69 15.57
CA THR A 224 -6.23 0.62 15.23
C THR A 224 -6.42 1.53 16.45
N ILE A 225 -6.35 0.95 17.65
CA ILE A 225 -6.33 1.64 18.94
C ILE A 225 -4.89 1.87 19.41
N GLY A 226 -4.69 2.81 20.33
CA GLY A 226 -3.38 3.12 20.89
C GLY A 226 -3.49 4.01 22.13
N PRO A 227 -2.37 4.50 22.66
CA PRO A 227 -2.35 5.37 23.84
C PRO A 227 -3.27 6.60 23.75
N LEU A 228 -3.54 7.09 22.55
CA LEU A 228 -4.40 8.25 22.30
C LEU A 228 -5.79 7.91 21.77
N PHE A 229 -6.12 6.62 21.59
CA PHE A 229 -7.43 6.20 21.10
C PHE A 229 -7.82 4.84 21.68
N ASP A 230 -8.88 4.80 22.48
CA ASP A 230 -9.34 3.58 23.17
C ASP A 230 -10.37 2.75 22.38
N GLY A 231 -10.77 3.22 21.20
CA GLY A 231 -11.81 2.63 20.37
C GLY A 231 -13.16 3.37 20.44
N GLU A 232 -13.37 4.18 21.47
CA GLU A 232 -14.58 5.00 21.65
C GLU A 232 -14.28 6.49 21.53
N ALA A 233 -13.17 6.95 22.13
CA ALA A 233 -12.79 8.36 22.20
C ALA A 233 -11.28 8.57 21.98
N PHE A 234 -10.93 9.74 21.45
CA PHE A 234 -9.55 10.19 21.30
C PHE A 234 -9.11 11.03 22.51
N HIS A 235 -7.85 10.87 22.90
CA HIS A 235 -7.21 11.50 24.07
C HIS A 235 -5.90 12.20 23.65
N PRO A 236 -5.96 13.32 22.91
CA PRO A 236 -4.77 13.91 22.27
C PRO A 236 -3.81 14.62 23.25
N GLU A 237 -4.16 14.77 24.53
CA GLU A 237 -3.41 15.57 25.51
C GLU A 237 -1.96 15.11 25.68
N GLY A 238 -1.70 13.81 25.50
CA GLY A 238 -0.37 13.18 25.63
C GLY A 238 0.45 13.14 24.34
N ALA A 239 -0.07 13.61 23.20
CA ALA A 239 0.54 13.37 21.89
C ALA A 239 1.97 13.90 21.77
N ARG A 240 2.24 15.11 22.27
CA ARG A 240 3.56 15.74 22.20
C ARG A 240 4.60 14.99 23.03
N GLU A 241 4.23 14.56 24.25
CA GLU A 241 5.11 13.79 25.11
C GLU A 241 5.43 12.42 24.49
N LEU A 242 4.40 11.72 24.02
CA LEU A 242 4.53 10.40 23.41
C LEU A 242 5.39 10.44 22.13
N GLY A 243 5.14 11.40 21.24
CA GLY A 243 5.97 11.63 20.05
C GLY A 243 7.42 11.95 20.43
N GLY A 244 7.64 12.74 21.49
CA GLY A 244 8.97 13.03 22.03
C GLY A 244 9.73 11.77 22.45
N ARG A 245 9.06 10.85 23.15
CA ARG A 245 9.64 9.57 23.58
C ARG A 245 10.04 8.66 22.41
N ILE A 246 9.25 8.63 21.33
CA ILE A 246 9.59 7.92 20.10
C ILE A 246 10.86 8.51 19.47
N MET A 247 10.96 9.84 19.41
CA MET A 247 12.15 10.52 18.91
C MET A 247 13.40 10.25 19.77
N ASP A 248 13.24 10.18 21.09
CA ASP A 248 14.34 9.89 22.02
C ASP A 248 14.89 8.48 21.83
N PHE A 249 14.04 7.49 21.55
CA PHE A 249 14.51 6.14 21.16
C PHE A 249 15.50 6.21 19.98
N TRP A 250 15.16 6.93 18.92
CA TRP A 250 16.03 7.02 17.73
C TRP A 250 17.32 7.79 18.01
N ARG A 251 17.25 8.88 18.78
CA ARG A 251 18.44 9.63 19.22
C ARG A 251 19.38 8.76 20.03
N ASP A 252 18.84 8.02 20.98
CA ASP A 252 19.59 7.13 21.86
C ASP A 252 20.19 5.95 21.09
N PHE A 253 19.41 5.32 20.21
CA PHE A 253 19.90 4.26 19.34
C PHE A 253 21.04 4.75 18.45
N ARG A 254 20.90 5.92 17.81
CA ARG A 254 21.92 6.46 16.91
C ARG A 254 23.17 6.96 17.61
N ARG A 255 23.07 7.39 18.86
CA ARG A 255 24.25 7.70 19.68
C ARG A 255 25.13 6.46 19.88
N GLU A 256 24.52 5.29 20.04
CA GLU A 256 25.24 4.03 20.25
C GLU A 256 25.57 3.28 18.94
N CYS A 257 24.77 3.45 17.89
CA CYS A 257 24.93 2.84 16.57
C CYS A 257 24.80 3.89 15.43
N PRO A 258 25.82 4.76 15.26
CA PRO A 258 25.74 5.88 14.31
C PRO A 258 25.84 5.45 12.84
N ASP A 259 26.71 4.49 12.53
CA ASP A 259 27.15 4.26 11.15
C ASP A 259 26.36 3.17 10.41
N LEU A 260 25.89 2.13 11.12
CA LEU A 260 25.22 1.00 10.47
C LEU A 260 23.82 1.40 9.97
N PRO A 261 23.47 1.11 8.71
CA PRO A 261 22.13 1.34 8.19
C PRO A 261 21.05 0.63 9.02
N VAL A 262 19.91 1.29 9.15
CA VAL A 262 18.69 0.67 9.71
C VAL A 262 17.64 0.63 8.62
N ARG A 263 16.95 -0.50 8.49
CA ARG A 263 15.79 -0.65 7.62
C ARG A 263 14.57 -0.93 8.48
N THR A 264 13.38 -0.56 8.02
CA THR A 264 12.18 -0.62 8.86
C THR A 264 11.01 -1.24 8.12
N ARG A 265 10.14 -1.96 8.83
CA ARG A 265 8.82 -2.36 8.34
C ARG A 265 7.75 -1.27 8.53
N GLY A 266 7.96 -0.35 9.49
CA GLY A 266 6.92 0.58 9.95
C GLY A 266 5.71 -0.13 10.58
N THR A 267 4.69 0.64 10.92
CA THR A 267 3.41 0.13 11.45
C THR A 267 2.64 -0.64 10.36
N ASN A 268 1.41 -1.08 10.61
CA ASN A 268 0.53 -1.59 9.56
C ASN A 268 -0.59 -0.61 9.16
N LEU A 269 -0.56 0.65 9.62
CA LEU A 269 -1.65 1.63 9.41
C LEU A 269 -1.19 2.86 8.60
N GLY A 270 -2.12 3.73 8.23
CA GLY A 270 -1.79 5.00 7.57
C GLY A 270 -1.18 6.03 8.52
N THR A 271 -0.50 7.03 7.95
CA THR A 271 0.21 8.07 8.70
C THR A 271 -0.73 8.90 9.60
N GLY A 272 -1.91 9.26 9.12
CA GLY A 272 -2.93 9.98 9.91
C GLY A 272 -3.49 9.11 11.03
N THR A 273 -3.71 7.82 10.78
CA THR A 273 -4.12 6.86 11.82
C THR A 273 -3.05 6.73 12.90
N ASP A 274 -1.79 6.49 12.53
CA ASP A 274 -0.67 6.33 13.47
C ASP A 274 -0.42 7.59 14.31
N LEU A 275 -0.64 8.78 13.73
CA LEU A 275 -0.59 10.05 14.47
C LEU A 275 -1.72 10.15 15.50
N ALA A 276 -2.94 9.77 15.11
CA ALA A 276 -4.13 9.91 15.94
C ALA A 276 -4.21 8.87 17.06
N SER A 277 -3.68 7.65 16.88
CA SER A 277 -3.71 6.57 17.90
C SER A 277 -2.44 6.49 18.74
N ASP A 278 -1.27 6.67 18.12
CA ASP A 278 0.05 6.38 18.73
C ASP A 278 1.00 7.58 18.76
N ALA A 279 0.56 8.75 18.27
CA ALA A 279 1.38 9.96 18.17
C ALA A 279 2.65 9.78 17.33
N THR A 280 2.66 8.85 16.37
CA THR A 280 3.84 8.54 15.56
C THR A 280 4.31 9.78 14.76
N PRO A 281 5.44 10.40 15.09
CA PRO A 281 5.84 11.68 14.50
C PRO A 281 6.63 11.45 13.20
N LEU A 282 5.98 10.89 12.18
CA LEU A 282 6.64 10.41 10.96
C LEU A 282 7.40 11.52 10.22
N ARG A 283 6.85 12.74 10.20
CA ARG A 283 7.51 13.92 9.62
C ARG A 283 8.85 14.19 10.30
N GLU A 284 8.85 14.24 11.63
CA GLU A 284 10.04 14.50 12.42
C GLU A 284 11.04 13.35 12.32
N LEU A 285 10.57 12.10 12.23
CA LEU A 285 11.42 10.93 11.98
C LEU A 285 12.14 11.02 10.63
N TYR A 286 11.44 11.41 9.56
CA TYR A 286 12.03 11.57 8.22
C TYR A 286 13.01 12.75 8.16
N ALA A 287 12.73 13.83 8.87
CA ALA A 287 13.61 14.99 8.97
C ALA A 287 14.79 14.78 9.95
N GLY A 288 14.70 13.80 10.84
CA GLY A 288 15.61 13.61 11.98
C GLY A 288 17.01 13.09 11.64
N GLY A 289 17.29 12.75 10.38
CA GLY A 289 18.63 12.32 9.96
C GLY A 289 19.05 10.96 10.54
N PHE A 290 18.10 10.12 10.94
CA PHE A 290 18.36 8.84 11.60
C PHE A 290 18.82 7.72 10.65
N ASN A 291 19.24 8.01 9.42
CA ASN A 291 19.79 7.05 8.45
C ASN A 291 19.00 5.73 8.34
N PHE A 292 17.67 5.81 8.32
CA PHE A 292 16.81 4.64 8.14
C PHE A 292 16.10 4.65 6.79
N ALA A 293 15.89 3.47 6.21
CA ALA A 293 15.04 3.32 5.03
C ALA A 293 13.56 3.35 5.42
N PRO A 294 12.72 4.13 4.70
CA PRO A 294 11.31 4.26 5.01
C PRO A 294 10.60 2.89 4.98
N PRO A 295 9.49 2.73 5.72
CA PRO A 295 8.69 1.51 5.70
C PRO A 295 8.18 1.11 4.29
N PRO A 296 8.21 -0.18 3.92
CA PRO A 296 7.51 -0.69 2.74
C PRO A 296 6.00 -0.83 2.99
N ASN A 297 5.29 -1.38 2.00
CA ASN A 297 3.90 -1.83 2.11
C ASN A 297 3.71 -2.86 3.24
N SER A 298 2.54 -2.83 3.90
CA SER A 298 2.17 -3.77 4.95
C SER A 298 1.62 -5.07 4.38
N PRO A 299 1.78 -6.24 5.03
CA PRO A 299 1.28 -7.51 4.50
C PRO A 299 -0.23 -7.76 4.70
N TRP A 300 -1.04 -6.74 5.00
CA TRP A 300 -2.46 -6.94 5.33
C TRP A 300 -3.25 -7.63 4.22
N ALA A 301 -2.99 -7.33 2.94
CA ALA A 301 -3.65 -8.02 1.84
C ALA A 301 -3.45 -9.53 1.92
N SER A 302 -2.23 -9.97 2.24
CA SER A 302 -1.93 -11.38 2.47
C SER A 302 -2.66 -11.92 3.70
N ILE A 303 -2.82 -11.13 4.75
CA ILE A 303 -3.36 -11.61 6.03
C ILE A 303 -4.88 -11.78 5.99
N ASN A 304 -5.60 -10.80 5.45
CA ASN A 304 -7.07 -10.75 5.51
C ASN A 304 -7.74 -10.29 4.20
N GLY A 305 -6.96 -10.10 3.12
CA GLY A 305 -7.47 -9.64 1.83
C GLY A 305 -7.85 -8.16 1.79
N ASP A 306 -7.43 -7.33 2.76
CA ASP A 306 -7.64 -5.89 2.77
C ASP A 306 -6.52 -5.17 2.02
N PHE A 307 -6.70 -4.97 0.72
CA PHE A 307 -5.76 -4.22 -0.10
C PHE A 307 -5.87 -2.71 0.13
N GLY A 308 -7.03 -2.22 0.57
CA GLY A 308 -7.25 -0.81 0.84
C GLY A 308 -6.33 -0.27 1.93
N ILE A 309 -6.19 -1.00 3.05
CA ILE A 309 -5.30 -0.57 4.14
C ILE A 309 -3.83 -0.62 3.73
N GLU A 310 -3.44 -1.64 2.96
CA GLU A 310 -2.08 -1.75 2.46
C GLU A 310 -1.74 -0.59 1.51
N LEU A 311 -2.59 -0.35 0.51
CA LEU A 311 -2.34 0.68 -0.51
C LEU A 311 -2.48 2.10 0.04
N ALA A 312 -3.45 2.38 0.92
CA ALA A 312 -3.58 3.68 1.58
C ALA A 312 -2.40 3.92 2.53
N GLY A 313 -2.08 2.93 3.37
CA GLY A 313 -0.95 3.01 4.29
C GLY A 313 0.37 3.23 3.55
N TYR A 314 0.62 2.45 2.50
CA TYR A 314 1.82 2.57 1.68
C TYR A 314 1.94 3.95 1.03
N GLN A 315 0.88 4.44 0.39
CA GLN A 315 0.87 5.78 -0.22
C GLN A 315 1.11 6.89 0.81
N SER A 316 0.46 6.84 1.97
CA SER A 316 0.61 7.86 3.01
C SER A 316 2.06 7.96 3.54
N ARG A 317 2.79 6.84 3.58
CA ARG A 317 4.16 6.80 4.12
C ARG A 317 5.22 7.18 3.10
N VAL A 318 4.96 6.95 1.81
CA VAL A 318 5.90 7.26 0.73
C VAL A 318 5.63 8.60 0.07
N VAL A 319 4.56 9.31 0.46
CA VAL A 319 4.28 10.64 -0.08
C VAL A 319 5.42 11.63 0.19
N GLU A 320 6.03 11.53 1.36
CA GLU A 320 7.32 12.11 1.71
C GLU A 320 8.32 10.98 1.95
N LEU A 321 9.61 11.23 1.76
CA LEU A 321 10.66 10.25 2.00
C LEU A 321 11.80 10.91 2.78
N PRO A 322 12.53 10.17 3.62
CA PRO A 322 13.80 10.65 4.17
C PRO A 322 14.73 11.11 3.03
N PRO A 323 15.53 12.17 3.23
CA PRO A 323 16.45 12.65 2.21
C PRO A 323 17.38 11.55 1.69
N GLY A 324 17.44 11.38 0.38
CA GLY A 324 18.26 10.36 -0.29
C GLY A 324 17.73 8.92 -0.20
N ALA A 325 16.63 8.67 0.53
CA ALA A 325 16.00 7.36 0.56
C ALA A 325 15.18 7.10 -0.72
N GLY A 326 15.16 5.84 -1.14
CA GLY A 326 14.32 5.38 -2.25
C GLY A 326 12.98 4.82 -1.80
N PHE A 327 12.19 4.39 -2.78
CA PHE A 327 10.84 3.88 -2.63
C PHE A 327 10.88 2.34 -2.43
N PRO A 328 10.53 1.78 -1.26
CA PRO A 328 10.70 0.35 -0.98
C PRO A 328 9.40 -0.45 -1.17
N PHE A 329 9.49 -1.61 -1.83
CA PHE A 329 8.42 -2.59 -1.95
C PHE A 329 8.86 -3.94 -1.36
N ARG A 330 7.97 -4.60 -0.62
CA ARG A 330 8.22 -5.89 0.03
C ARG A 330 7.13 -6.87 -0.33
N PHE A 331 7.52 -8.05 -0.81
CA PHE A 331 6.60 -9.09 -1.28
C PHE A 331 6.70 -10.36 -0.43
N TYR A 332 5.55 -10.91 -0.04
CA TYR A 332 5.43 -12.05 0.87
C TYR A 332 5.30 -13.36 0.10
N LEU A 333 6.40 -14.10 -0.04
CA LEU A 333 6.45 -15.40 -0.70
C LEU A 333 6.08 -16.54 0.26
N HIS A 334 6.82 -16.61 1.37
CA HIS A 334 6.74 -17.68 2.35
C HIS A 334 6.77 -17.12 3.77
N ASP A 335 6.10 -17.80 4.70
CA ASP A 335 6.28 -17.56 6.13
C ASP A 335 7.15 -18.68 6.73
N PRO A 336 8.34 -18.33 7.26
CA PRO A 336 9.21 -19.34 7.82
C PRO A 336 8.87 -19.70 9.27
N TRP A 337 7.84 -19.14 9.93
CA TRP A 337 7.46 -19.51 11.31
C TRP A 337 5.98 -19.90 11.48
N TRP A 338 5.06 -19.35 10.70
CA TRP A 338 3.69 -19.84 10.56
C TRP A 338 3.60 -20.85 9.42
N LEU A 339 2.82 -21.93 9.58
CA LEU A 339 2.62 -22.94 8.52
C LEU A 339 1.76 -22.41 7.38
N ASN A 340 2.34 -21.54 6.55
CA ASN A 340 1.78 -21.12 5.28
C ASN A 340 2.88 -20.63 4.31
N SER A 341 2.49 -20.45 3.07
CA SER A 341 3.31 -19.87 2.01
C SER A 341 2.42 -18.95 1.20
N PRO A 342 2.38 -17.63 1.51
CA PRO A 342 1.40 -16.73 0.95
C PRO A 342 1.27 -16.77 -0.58
N TRP A 343 2.37 -16.95 -1.32
CA TRP A 343 2.29 -17.18 -2.78
C TRP A 343 1.36 -18.34 -3.17
N ILE A 344 1.45 -19.46 -2.46
CA ILE A 344 0.75 -20.70 -2.78
C ILE A 344 -0.66 -20.72 -2.21
N ASP A 345 -0.81 -20.43 -0.91
CA ASP A 345 -2.05 -20.72 -0.17
C ASP A 345 -2.92 -19.51 0.13
N ARG A 346 -2.37 -18.29 0.06
CA ARG A 346 -3.15 -17.05 0.25
C ARG A 346 -3.45 -16.35 -1.06
N TYR A 347 -2.46 -16.28 -1.94
CA TYR A 347 -2.60 -15.67 -3.25
C TYR A 347 -2.99 -16.67 -4.34
N GLU A 348 -3.01 -17.98 -4.07
CA GLU A 348 -3.38 -19.02 -5.05
C GLU A 348 -2.51 -18.99 -6.33
N GLY A 349 -1.24 -18.62 -6.20
CA GLY A 349 -0.32 -18.41 -7.33
C GLY A 349 -0.68 -17.19 -8.20
N GLN A 350 -1.47 -16.25 -7.69
CA GLN A 350 -1.96 -15.10 -8.45
C GLN A 350 -1.18 -13.81 -8.11
N PRO A 351 -0.81 -13.00 -9.11
CA PRO A 351 0.10 -11.84 -8.95
C PRO A 351 -0.58 -10.53 -8.48
N HIS A 352 -1.75 -10.58 -7.85
CA HIS A 352 -2.50 -9.37 -7.50
C HIS A 352 -1.77 -8.50 -6.46
N ASP A 353 -1.10 -9.13 -5.50
CA ASP A 353 -0.25 -8.44 -4.51
C ASP A 353 1.15 -8.07 -5.03
N ILE A 354 1.40 -8.32 -6.32
CA ILE A 354 2.53 -7.74 -7.07
C ILE A 354 2.05 -6.53 -7.85
N TYR A 355 0.97 -6.70 -8.62
CA TYR A 355 0.51 -5.69 -9.57
C TYR A 355 -0.14 -4.48 -8.93
N LEU A 356 -0.90 -4.65 -7.84
CA LEU A 356 -1.53 -3.52 -7.16
C LEU A 356 -0.50 -2.63 -6.46
N PRO A 357 0.41 -3.13 -5.61
CA PRO A 357 1.38 -2.25 -4.94
C PRO A 357 2.42 -1.64 -5.90
N LEU A 358 2.87 -2.38 -6.92
CA LEU A 358 3.83 -1.85 -7.91
C LEU A 358 3.22 -0.87 -8.92
N ALA A 359 1.89 -0.70 -8.92
CA ALA A 359 1.23 0.38 -9.66
C ALA A 359 1.26 1.73 -8.90
N VAL A 360 1.73 1.76 -7.65
CA VAL A 360 1.80 3.00 -6.87
C VAL A 360 2.90 3.93 -7.38
N GLY A 361 2.53 5.18 -7.63
CA GLY A 361 3.45 6.26 -8.01
C GLY A 361 3.40 7.44 -7.04
N ARG A 362 4.54 8.09 -6.82
CA ARG A 362 4.67 9.32 -6.03
C ARG A 362 5.12 10.46 -6.94
N VAL A 363 4.48 11.62 -6.87
CA VAL A 363 4.95 12.83 -7.55
C VAL A 363 5.91 13.61 -6.65
N SER A 364 7.09 13.98 -7.16
CA SER A 364 8.11 14.75 -6.44
C SER A 364 7.99 16.27 -6.62
N ALA A 365 8.75 17.04 -5.85
CA ALA A 365 8.86 18.50 -5.97
C ALA A 365 9.35 18.98 -7.35
N GLU A 366 10.06 18.11 -8.09
CA GLU A 366 10.48 18.38 -9.47
C GLU A 366 9.38 18.07 -10.49
N GLY A 367 8.22 17.57 -10.06
CA GLY A 367 7.10 17.16 -10.91
C GLY A 367 7.33 15.83 -11.62
N ARG A 368 8.27 15.00 -11.14
CA ARG A 368 8.54 13.67 -11.69
C ARG A 368 7.77 12.62 -10.90
N VAL A 369 7.38 11.54 -11.57
CA VAL A 369 6.84 10.35 -10.89
C VAL A 369 7.96 9.38 -10.58
N SER A 370 8.04 8.99 -9.31
CA SER A 370 8.87 7.90 -8.81
C SER A 370 8.01 6.71 -8.43
N ALA A 371 8.52 5.51 -8.65
CA ALA A 371 7.92 4.22 -8.29
C ALA A 371 8.93 3.39 -7.47
N ALA A 372 8.54 2.20 -7.02
CA ALA A 372 9.41 1.32 -6.22
C ALA A 372 10.80 1.10 -6.87
N GLU A 373 11.84 1.23 -6.05
CA GLU A 373 13.25 1.11 -6.46
C GLU A 373 13.97 -0.04 -5.73
N HIS A 374 13.48 -0.42 -4.55
CA HIS A 374 14.02 -1.48 -3.71
C HIS A 374 13.00 -2.62 -3.57
N LEU A 375 13.43 -3.86 -3.80
CA LEU A 375 12.60 -5.06 -3.63
C LEU A 375 13.12 -5.89 -2.45
N SER A 376 12.23 -6.26 -1.54
CA SER A 376 12.49 -7.27 -0.50
C SER A 376 11.55 -8.46 -0.66
N LEU A 377 12.07 -9.69 -0.52
CA LEU A 377 11.30 -10.93 -0.62
C LEU A 377 11.29 -11.64 0.73
N ILE A 378 10.15 -11.66 1.43
CA ILE A 378 9.97 -12.34 2.72
C ILE A 378 9.21 -13.66 2.52
N THR A 379 9.72 -14.80 2.96
CA THR A 379 11.13 -15.20 2.84
C THR A 379 11.28 -16.13 1.64
N ILE A 380 12.53 -16.47 1.30
CA ILE A 380 12.82 -17.40 0.20
C ILE A 380 12.69 -18.88 0.60
N ASP A 381 12.51 -19.16 1.88
CA ASP A 381 12.32 -20.50 2.43
C ASP A 381 10.98 -20.63 3.18
N ASP A 382 10.39 -21.82 3.14
CA ASP A 382 9.13 -22.09 3.84
C ASP A 382 9.31 -22.39 5.33
N SER A 383 8.20 -22.63 6.03
CA SER A 383 8.19 -22.90 7.48
C SER A 383 9.04 -24.10 7.89
N HIS A 384 9.39 -25.00 6.95
CA HIS A 384 10.26 -26.13 7.19
C HIS A 384 11.70 -25.93 6.68
N GLY A 385 12.05 -24.73 6.19
CA GLY A 385 13.35 -24.40 5.61
C GLY A 385 13.56 -24.95 4.21
N ARG A 386 12.49 -25.31 3.48
CA ARG A 386 12.57 -25.76 2.10
C ARG A 386 12.52 -24.56 1.15
N MET A 387 13.24 -24.64 0.03
CA MET A 387 13.25 -23.60 -1.01
C MET A 387 12.66 -24.19 -2.32
N PRO A 388 11.33 -24.35 -2.42
CA PRO A 388 10.71 -25.02 -3.56
C PRO A 388 10.82 -24.17 -4.85
N GLU A 389 11.41 -24.74 -5.91
CA GLU A 389 11.61 -24.06 -7.21
C GLU A 389 10.34 -23.49 -7.83
N ARG A 390 9.17 -24.06 -7.50
CA ARG A 390 7.86 -23.61 -7.98
C ARG A 390 7.65 -22.10 -7.75
N VAL A 391 7.97 -21.62 -6.55
CA VAL A 391 7.65 -20.24 -6.15
C VAL A 391 8.44 -19.19 -6.94
N PRO A 392 9.79 -19.27 -7.05
CA PRO A 392 10.53 -18.35 -7.91
C PRO A 392 10.15 -18.50 -9.39
N ASN A 393 9.92 -19.73 -9.88
CA ASN A 393 9.55 -19.95 -11.29
C ASN A 393 8.20 -19.34 -11.68
N GLU A 394 7.24 -19.30 -10.75
CA GLU A 394 5.91 -18.70 -10.99
C GLU A 394 5.90 -17.19 -10.72
N SER A 395 6.55 -16.70 -9.66
CA SER A 395 6.42 -15.30 -9.22
C SER A 395 7.38 -14.33 -9.91
N ILE A 396 8.60 -14.75 -10.26
CA ILE A 396 9.63 -13.87 -10.86
C ILE A 396 9.18 -13.22 -12.18
N PRO A 397 8.54 -13.94 -13.12
CA PRO A 397 8.06 -13.32 -14.36
C PRO A 397 7.09 -12.15 -14.11
N HIS A 398 6.22 -12.29 -13.10
CA HIS A 398 5.28 -11.23 -12.71
C HIS A 398 5.99 -10.04 -12.07
N LEU A 399 6.96 -10.28 -11.19
CA LEU A 399 7.78 -9.24 -10.58
C LEU A 399 8.56 -8.45 -11.64
N LEU A 400 9.25 -9.14 -12.56
CA LEU A 400 10.02 -8.50 -13.63
C LEU A 400 9.14 -7.64 -14.54
N ARG A 401 7.99 -8.18 -14.96
CA ARG A 401 7.04 -7.45 -15.80
C ARG A 401 6.52 -6.20 -15.10
N ALA A 402 6.06 -6.32 -13.86
CA ALA A 402 5.57 -5.19 -13.07
C ALA A 402 6.65 -4.13 -12.85
N TRP A 403 7.91 -4.55 -12.68
CA TRP A 403 9.06 -3.66 -12.51
C TRP A 403 9.36 -2.87 -13.78
N ASP A 404 9.34 -3.51 -14.94
CA ASP A 404 9.67 -2.88 -16.22
C ASP A 404 8.57 -1.90 -16.66
N GLU A 405 7.33 -2.20 -16.34
CA GLU A 405 6.14 -1.40 -16.66
C GLU A 405 5.69 -0.50 -15.50
N ARG A 406 6.60 -0.13 -14.58
CA ARG A 406 6.28 0.69 -13.41
C ARG A 406 5.84 2.12 -13.78
N PRO A 407 5.08 2.82 -12.91
CA PRO A 407 4.64 4.19 -13.18
C PRO A 407 5.78 5.14 -13.55
N ASP A 408 5.62 5.88 -14.66
CA ASP A 408 6.55 6.94 -15.10
C ASP A 408 5.89 8.32 -15.23
N ALA A 409 4.56 8.37 -15.08
CA ALA A 409 3.75 9.58 -15.06
C ALA A 409 2.54 9.40 -14.13
N ALA A 410 1.95 10.52 -13.72
CA ALA A 410 0.82 10.48 -12.78
C ALA A 410 -0.37 9.77 -13.43
N GLY A 411 -1.00 8.86 -12.68
CA GLY A 411 -2.29 8.28 -13.02
C GLY A 411 -3.39 9.34 -13.12
N PRO A 412 -4.61 8.98 -13.55
CA PRO A 412 -5.69 9.95 -13.74
C PRO A 412 -6.19 10.54 -12.43
N ILE A 413 -6.04 9.82 -11.32
CA ILE A 413 -6.46 10.21 -9.98
C ILE A 413 -5.20 10.36 -9.13
N VAL A 414 -5.05 11.52 -8.48
CA VAL A 414 -3.92 11.83 -7.61
C VAL A 414 -4.43 12.15 -6.21
N TRP A 415 -3.98 11.38 -5.22
CA TRP A 415 -4.23 11.68 -3.82
C TRP A 415 -3.31 12.81 -3.36
N LEU A 416 -3.88 13.99 -3.16
CA LEU A 416 -3.19 15.11 -2.55
C LEU A 416 -3.26 14.94 -1.03
N TYR A 417 -2.18 14.41 -0.44
CA TYR A 417 -2.10 14.07 0.97
C TYR A 417 -1.56 15.25 1.79
N PRO A 418 -2.28 15.72 2.82
CA PRO A 418 -1.87 16.87 3.64
C PRO A 418 -0.86 16.47 4.73
N PHE A 419 0.30 15.94 4.32
CA PHE A 419 1.28 15.33 5.23
C PHE A 419 1.68 16.27 6.38
N ASP A 420 1.98 17.53 6.08
CA ASP A 420 2.36 18.52 7.10
C ASP A 420 1.18 18.95 7.96
N GLU A 421 0.02 19.20 7.35
CA GLU A 421 -1.14 19.71 8.06
C GLU A 421 -1.72 18.67 9.04
N LEU A 422 -1.59 17.36 8.77
CA LEU A 422 -1.94 16.32 9.74
C LEU A 422 -1.08 16.41 11.00
N HIS A 423 0.25 16.52 10.85
CA HIS A 423 1.16 16.64 11.98
C HIS A 423 0.94 17.95 12.75
N ASP A 424 0.73 19.06 12.04
CA ASP A 424 0.46 20.36 12.66
C ASP A 424 -0.86 20.39 13.42
N SER A 425 -1.90 19.73 12.90
CA SER A 425 -3.17 19.54 13.60
C SER A 425 -2.98 18.77 14.91
N GLN A 426 -2.34 17.60 14.87
CA GLN A 426 -2.19 16.76 16.06
C GLN A 426 -1.35 17.42 17.16
N LEU A 427 -0.32 18.18 16.79
CA LEU A 427 0.61 18.82 17.74
C LEU A 427 0.23 20.26 18.09
N GLY A 428 -0.86 20.77 17.49
CA GLY A 428 -1.39 22.11 17.66
C GLY A 428 -2.20 22.31 18.95
N PRO A 429 -2.70 23.54 19.19
CA PRO A 429 -3.44 23.87 20.41
C PRO A 429 -4.86 23.29 20.47
N ALA A 430 -5.43 22.90 19.32
CA ALA A 430 -6.75 22.29 19.22
C ALA A 430 -6.70 21.09 18.26
N PRO A 431 -6.19 19.93 18.72
CA PRO A 431 -6.06 18.74 17.88
C PRO A 431 -7.40 18.20 17.38
N GLU A 432 -7.43 17.73 16.14
CA GLU A 432 -8.62 17.10 15.52
C GLU A 432 -8.35 15.64 15.11
N PRO A 433 -8.00 14.74 16.04
CA PRO A 433 -7.55 13.37 15.72
C PRO A 433 -8.58 12.57 14.92
N ALA A 434 -9.87 12.78 15.12
CA ALA A 434 -10.92 12.12 14.34
C ALA A 434 -10.82 12.43 12.84
N ARG A 435 -10.37 13.63 12.45
CA ARG A 435 -10.20 14.02 11.03
C ARG A 435 -8.93 13.41 10.42
N LEU A 436 -7.87 13.30 11.21
CA LEU A 436 -6.65 12.58 10.81
C LEU A 436 -6.97 11.12 10.54
N PHE A 437 -7.69 10.49 11.47
CA PHE A 437 -8.15 9.11 11.36
C PHE A 437 -9.02 8.90 10.11
N HIS A 438 -10.03 9.76 9.92
CA HIS A 438 -10.91 9.73 8.76
C HIS A 438 -10.16 9.82 7.42
N THR A 439 -9.05 10.58 7.37
CA THR A 439 -8.24 10.78 6.16
C THR A 439 -7.79 9.46 5.54
N ASP A 440 -7.26 8.55 6.36
CA ASP A 440 -6.70 7.28 5.89
C ASP A 440 -7.80 6.21 5.74
N TRP A 441 -8.74 6.13 6.69
CA TRP A 441 -9.79 5.12 6.67
C TRP A 441 -10.78 5.32 5.50
N PHE A 442 -11.06 6.56 5.12
CA PHE A 442 -11.87 6.82 3.92
C PHE A 442 -11.16 6.37 2.64
N ALA A 443 -9.85 6.61 2.54
CA ALA A 443 -9.05 6.13 1.41
C ALA A 443 -9.03 4.59 1.34
N ARG A 444 -8.90 3.91 2.49
CA ARG A 444 -9.00 2.44 2.56
C ARG A 444 -10.34 1.92 2.03
N GLU A 445 -11.47 2.49 2.47
CA GLU A 445 -12.79 2.09 1.98
C GLU A 445 -12.94 2.35 0.48
N ALA A 446 -12.48 3.49 -0.02
CA ALA A 446 -12.51 3.82 -1.44
C ALA A 446 -11.72 2.83 -2.30
N LEU A 447 -10.53 2.44 -1.85
CA LEU A 447 -9.66 1.48 -2.53
C LEU A 447 -10.26 0.07 -2.55
N ASN A 448 -10.79 -0.38 -1.40
CA ASN A 448 -11.48 -1.67 -1.32
C ASN A 448 -12.77 -1.70 -2.15
N ASP A 449 -13.37 -0.53 -2.39
CA ASP A 449 -14.52 -0.35 -3.27
C ASP A 449 -14.10 -0.04 -4.73
N GLY A 450 -12.84 -0.28 -5.10
CA GLY A 450 -12.38 -0.27 -6.49
C GLY A 450 -12.10 1.10 -7.10
N VAL A 451 -11.91 2.15 -6.29
CA VAL A 451 -11.34 3.42 -6.77
C VAL A 451 -9.85 3.22 -7.08
N PRO A 452 -9.36 3.49 -8.32
CA PRO A 452 -7.96 3.31 -8.66
C PRO A 452 -7.10 4.50 -8.18
N LEU A 453 -7.04 4.69 -6.86
CA LEU A 453 -6.27 5.74 -6.19
C LEU A 453 -4.85 5.22 -5.87
N ASN A 454 -3.95 5.23 -6.87
CA ASN A 454 -2.59 4.71 -6.74
C ASN A 454 -1.50 5.72 -7.17
N THR A 455 -1.82 7.01 -7.21
CA THR A 455 -0.81 8.08 -7.33
C THR A 455 -0.95 9.05 -6.17
N VAL A 456 0.14 9.38 -5.49
CA VAL A 456 0.15 10.26 -4.30
C VAL A 456 1.09 11.46 -4.49
N MET A 457 0.70 12.61 -3.92
CA MET A 457 1.47 13.85 -3.86
C MET A 457 1.22 14.55 -2.53
N SER A 458 2.24 15.13 -1.90
CA SER A 458 2.02 15.94 -0.69
C SER A 458 1.57 17.36 -1.04
N THR A 459 0.85 18.00 -0.13
CA THR A 459 0.57 19.46 -0.15
C THR A 459 1.85 20.29 -0.24
N ARG A 460 2.93 19.88 0.47
CA ARG A 460 4.26 20.48 0.36
C ARG A 460 4.82 20.44 -1.07
N THR A 461 4.72 19.28 -1.72
CA THR A 461 5.15 19.11 -3.11
C THR A 461 4.30 19.95 -4.06
N PHE A 462 2.98 19.98 -3.84
CA PHE A 462 2.06 20.81 -4.61
C PHE A 462 2.47 22.28 -4.54
N ASP A 463 2.75 22.80 -3.35
CA ASP A 463 3.18 24.18 -3.15
C ASP A 463 4.56 24.44 -3.76
N ALA A 464 5.51 23.50 -3.63
CA ALA A 464 6.84 23.60 -4.21
C ALA A 464 6.83 23.69 -5.75
N LEU A 465 5.83 23.07 -6.39
CA LEU A 465 5.64 23.19 -7.85
C LEU A 465 5.16 24.59 -8.26
N GLY A 466 4.44 25.29 -7.38
CA GLY A 466 3.89 26.63 -7.63
C GLY A 466 3.18 26.72 -8.97
N ALA A 467 3.56 27.69 -9.81
CA ALA A 467 2.95 27.90 -11.13
C ALA A 467 3.05 26.69 -12.09
N ARG A 468 3.98 25.75 -11.85
CA ARG A 468 4.14 24.56 -12.69
C ARG A 468 3.07 23.49 -12.44
N VAL A 469 2.34 23.58 -11.33
CA VAL A 469 1.39 22.53 -10.92
C VAL A 469 0.32 22.26 -11.97
N GLY A 470 -0.18 23.32 -12.63
CA GLY A 470 -1.17 23.20 -13.71
C GLY A 470 -0.67 22.40 -14.91
N ALA A 471 0.62 22.47 -15.23
CA ALA A 471 1.22 21.70 -16.30
C ALA A 471 1.53 20.25 -15.86
N VAL A 472 2.05 20.06 -14.64
CA VAL A 472 2.42 18.74 -14.11
C VAL A 472 1.20 17.85 -13.86
N LEU A 473 0.11 18.43 -13.39
CA LEU A 473 -1.14 17.72 -13.04
C LEU A 473 -2.26 17.96 -14.05
N ALA A 474 -1.93 18.43 -15.26
CA ALA A 474 -2.93 18.68 -16.30
C ALA A 474 -3.82 17.45 -16.52
N GLY A 475 -5.14 17.65 -16.58
CA GLY A 475 -6.14 16.58 -16.79
C GLY A 475 -6.24 15.56 -15.65
N ARG A 476 -5.55 15.77 -14.51
CA ARG A 476 -5.65 14.88 -13.34
C ARG A 476 -6.76 15.34 -12.40
N ILE A 477 -7.38 14.37 -11.75
CA ILE A 477 -8.36 14.59 -10.70
C ILE A 477 -7.62 14.55 -9.37
N LEU A 478 -7.62 15.67 -8.65
CA LEU A 478 -7.09 15.70 -7.29
C LEU A 478 -8.17 15.18 -6.35
N VAL A 479 -7.81 14.21 -5.51
CA VAL A 479 -8.63 13.73 -4.41
C VAL A 479 -7.91 14.11 -3.12
N THR A 480 -8.58 14.79 -2.20
CA THR A 480 -7.96 15.30 -0.96
C THR A 480 -8.96 15.29 0.20
N PRO A 481 -8.53 15.07 1.44
CA PRO A 481 -9.39 15.37 2.58
C PRO A 481 -9.67 16.88 2.64
N ALA A 482 -10.73 17.26 3.33
CA ALA A 482 -11.08 18.64 3.60
C ALA A 482 -9.98 19.35 4.41
N PRO A 483 -9.68 20.64 4.13
CA PRO A 483 -8.60 21.37 4.79
C PRO A 483 -8.70 21.36 6.33
N LEU A 484 -7.58 21.10 7.01
CA LEU A 484 -7.45 21.19 8.47
C LEU A 484 -7.25 22.65 8.94
N ALA A 485 -6.88 23.56 8.04
CA ALA A 485 -6.66 24.97 8.32
C ALA A 485 -7.02 25.85 7.11
N ALA A 486 -7.25 27.14 7.35
CA ALA A 486 -7.70 28.10 6.34
C ALA A 486 -6.78 28.19 5.10
N GLY A 487 -5.45 28.15 5.27
CA GLY A 487 -4.51 28.20 4.14
C GLY A 487 -4.67 27.04 3.14
N GLY A 488 -5.13 25.88 3.61
CA GLY A 488 -5.42 24.74 2.73
C GLY A 488 -6.64 24.97 1.84
N GLU A 489 -7.62 25.76 2.28
CA GLU A 489 -8.81 26.07 1.49
C GLU A 489 -8.49 26.92 0.25
N GLU A 490 -7.67 27.96 0.43
CA GLU A 490 -7.29 28.87 -0.67
C GLU A 490 -6.57 28.12 -1.79
N ARG A 491 -5.67 27.19 -1.43
CA ARG A 491 -4.95 26.31 -2.38
C ARG A 491 -5.92 25.52 -3.26
N LEU A 492 -6.92 24.89 -2.64
CA LEU A 492 -7.88 24.04 -3.33
C LEU A 492 -8.84 24.85 -4.22
N LEU A 493 -9.31 26.01 -3.73
CA LEU A 493 -10.13 26.92 -4.53
C LEU A 493 -9.36 27.45 -5.74
N ALA A 494 -8.10 27.86 -5.57
CA ALA A 494 -7.26 28.33 -6.66
C ALA A 494 -7.06 27.26 -7.75
N TRP A 495 -6.87 25.99 -7.37
CA TRP A 495 -6.81 24.89 -8.33
C TRP A 495 -8.12 24.74 -9.13
N ALA A 496 -9.27 24.71 -8.46
CA ALA A 496 -10.56 24.57 -9.11
C ALA A 496 -10.91 25.78 -9.99
N ASP A 497 -10.63 27.00 -9.52
CA ASP A 497 -10.85 28.24 -10.27
C ASP A 497 -9.87 28.40 -11.44
N GLY A 498 -8.74 27.71 -11.41
CA GLY A 498 -7.82 27.55 -12.54
C GLY A 498 -8.26 26.54 -13.61
N GLY A 499 -9.45 25.94 -13.48
CA GLY A 499 -9.95 24.91 -14.40
C GLY A 499 -9.63 23.47 -13.96
N GLY A 500 -9.07 23.28 -12.77
CA GLY A 500 -8.70 21.98 -12.22
C GLY A 500 -9.90 21.11 -11.83
N SER A 501 -9.66 19.80 -11.82
CA SER A 501 -10.63 18.78 -11.39
C SER A 501 -10.30 18.39 -9.94
N LEU A 502 -11.28 18.50 -9.05
CA LEU A 502 -11.07 18.37 -7.60
C LEU A 502 -12.23 17.63 -6.93
N ILE A 503 -11.88 16.63 -6.11
CA ILE A 503 -12.77 15.91 -5.22
C ILE A 503 -12.26 16.07 -3.80
N ILE A 504 -13.11 16.60 -2.92
CA ILE A 504 -12.81 16.78 -1.50
C ILE A 504 -13.61 15.77 -0.67
N TYR A 505 -13.02 15.16 0.34
CA TYR A 505 -13.74 14.29 1.26
C TYR A 505 -13.60 14.70 2.73
N GLY A 506 -14.64 14.46 3.54
CA GLY A 506 -14.64 14.77 4.98
C GLY A 506 -15.38 16.07 5.35
N PRO A 507 -15.38 16.44 6.64
CA PRO A 507 -16.15 17.57 7.16
C PRO A 507 -15.60 18.91 6.65
N LEU A 508 -16.49 19.84 6.32
CA LEU A 508 -16.11 21.16 5.81
C LEU A 508 -16.13 22.24 6.88
N GLU A 509 -16.20 21.93 8.18
CA GLU A 509 -16.34 22.91 9.28
C GLU A 509 -15.34 24.08 9.20
N HIS A 510 -14.10 23.80 8.80
CA HIS A 510 -13.01 24.80 8.68
C HIS A 510 -12.80 25.35 7.26
N ALA A 511 -13.73 25.09 6.34
CA ALA A 511 -13.66 25.48 4.93
C ALA A 511 -14.89 26.28 4.46
N PRO A 512 -15.11 27.52 4.99
CA PRO A 512 -16.28 28.33 4.67
C PRO A 512 -16.42 28.72 3.20
N GLY A 513 -15.31 28.96 2.50
CA GLY A 513 -15.30 29.27 1.07
C GLY A 513 -15.82 28.11 0.23
N LEU A 514 -15.31 26.89 0.45
CA LEU A 514 -15.73 25.66 -0.20
C LEU A 514 -17.20 25.36 0.10
N ARG A 515 -17.64 25.46 1.37
CA ARG A 515 -19.06 25.31 1.71
C ARG A 515 -19.96 26.24 0.90
N LYS A 516 -19.60 27.54 0.87
CA LYS A 516 -20.36 28.54 0.11
C LYS A 516 -20.41 28.21 -1.38
N ARG A 517 -19.30 27.79 -1.98
CA ARG A 517 -19.22 27.42 -3.41
C ARG A 517 -20.05 26.19 -3.75
N LEU A 518 -20.19 25.27 -2.80
CA LEU A 518 -20.98 24.03 -2.94
C LEU A 518 -22.46 24.22 -2.55
N GLY A 519 -22.88 25.44 -2.17
CA GLY A 519 -24.26 25.70 -1.76
C GLY A 519 -24.62 25.05 -0.42
N LEU A 520 -23.67 24.96 0.50
CA LEU A 520 -23.82 24.34 1.81
C LEU A 520 -23.72 25.36 2.95
N MET A 521 -24.40 25.08 4.05
CA MET A 521 -24.30 25.80 5.32
C MET A 521 -24.07 24.82 6.47
N LEU A 522 -23.65 25.31 7.64
CA LEU A 522 -23.54 24.49 8.84
C LEU A 522 -24.86 24.56 9.63
N ALA A 523 -25.35 23.39 10.02
CA ALA A 523 -26.46 23.19 10.94
C ALA A 523 -25.96 22.44 12.18
N ALA A 524 -26.88 22.10 13.10
CA ALA A 524 -26.55 21.29 14.25
C ALA A 524 -25.90 19.97 13.83
N SER A 525 -24.80 19.60 14.51
CA SER A 525 -24.08 18.36 14.25
C SER A 525 -24.92 17.16 14.71
N LEU A 526 -25.15 16.20 13.82
CA LEU A 526 -26.01 15.03 14.08
C LEU A 526 -25.23 13.71 13.96
N SER A 527 -25.74 12.64 14.57
CA SER A 527 -25.20 11.28 14.53
C SER A 527 -26.33 10.24 14.41
N ASP A 528 -26.00 8.96 14.51
CA ASP A 528 -26.93 7.82 14.52
C ASP A 528 -27.55 7.53 13.14
N GLU A 529 -28.77 7.01 13.09
CA GLU A 529 -29.36 6.50 11.85
C GLU A 529 -29.83 7.63 10.91
N PHE A 530 -29.51 7.48 9.62
CA PHE A 530 -29.98 8.33 8.53
C PHE A 530 -30.51 7.51 7.38
N THR A 531 -31.47 8.08 6.64
CA THR A 531 -31.91 7.58 5.33
C THR A 531 -31.23 8.36 4.21
N VAL A 532 -30.65 7.66 3.25
CA VAL A 532 -29.89 8.21 2.12
C VAL A 532 -30.76 8.29 0.87
N GLN A 533 -30.64 9.41 0.17
CA GLN A 533 -31.26 9.66 -1.12
C GLN A 533 -30.17 9.96 -2.16
N THR A 534 -30.28 9.36 -3.34
CA THR A 534 -29.28 9.43 -4.44
C THR A 534 -29.95 9.58 -5.81
N ALA A 535 -31.08 10.28 -5.88
CA ALA A 535 -31.90 10.34 -7.09
C ALA A 535 -31.17 10.91 -8.33
N GLN A 536 -30.04 11.58 -8.14
CA GLN A 536 -29.22 12.18 -9.20
C GLN A 536 -27.96 11.37 -9.53
N MET A 537 -27.80 10.16 -8.98
CA MET A 537 -26.62 9.31 -9.16
C MET A 537 -27.02 7.93 -9.66
N GLU A 538 -26.36 7.49 -10.74
CA GLU A 538 -26.37 6.08 -11.13
C GLU A 538 -25.54 5.30 -10.11
N MET A 539 -26.01 4.13 -9.68
CA MET A 539 -25.35 3.30 -8.68
C MET A 539 -25.06 1.93 -9.28
N ASP A 540 -24.21 1.14 -8.64
CA ASP A 540 -23.90 -0.21 -9.14
C ASP A 540 -25.15 -1.08 -9.26
N ASP A 541 -25.14 -1.91 -10.32
CA ASP A 541 -26.19 -2.87 -10.56
C ASP A 541 -26.01 -4.05 -9.62
N CYS A 542 -27.07 -4.37 -8.89
CA CYS A 542 -27.07 -5.49 -7.97
C CYS A 542 -28.48 -6.05 -7.90
N ARG A 543 -28.61 -7.37 -8.08
CA ARG A 543 -29.92 -8.02 -8.07
C ARG A 543 -30.65 -7.90 -6.73
N SER A 544 -29.89 -7.83 -5.64
CA SER A 544 -30.45 -7.58 -4.30
C SER A 544 -30.78 -6.09 -4.12
N PRO A 545 -31.90 -5.73 -3.45
CA PRO A 545 -32.26 -4.33 -3.21
C PRO A 545 -31.16 -3.60 -2.42
N ARG A 546 -31.06 -2.29 -2.64
CA ARG A 546 -30.08 -1.44 -1.94
C ARG A 546 -30.67 -0.97 -0.61
N PRO A 547 -29.95 -1.12 0.51
CA PRO A 547 -30.37 -0.51 1.77
C PRO A 547 -30.42 1.01 1.63
N ALA A 548 -31.41 1.64 2.22
CA ALA A 548 -31.54 3.09 2.20
C ALA A 548 -30.93 3.76 3.43
N THR A 549 -30.55 3.01 4.47
CA THR A 549 -30.14 3.60 5.76
C THR A 549 -28.69 3.26 6.12
N TYR A 550 -28.10 4.06 7.00
CA TYR A 550 -26.83 3.73 7.65
C TYR A 550 -26.77 4.40 9.04
N THR A 551 -25.88 3.89 9.89
CA THR A 551 -25.58 4.51 11.20
C THR A 551 -24.31 5.36 11.10
N HIS A 552 -24.45 6.67 11.27
CA HIS A 552 -23.35 7.61 11.35
C HIS A 552 -22.58 7.43 12.66
N ARG A 553 -21.27 7.19 12.56
CA ARG A 553 -20.35 7.04 13.70
C ARG A 553 -19.38 8.21 13.70
N MET A 554 -19.56 9.15 14.62
CA MET A 554 -18.78 10.40 14.65
C MET A 554 -17.26 10.16 14.73
N VAL A 555 -16.85 9.22 15.59
CA VAL A 555 -15.43 8.89 15.86
C VAL A 555 -14.69 8.46 14.59
N MET A 556 -15.34 7.67 13.73
CA MET A 556 -14.78 7.21 12.45
C MET A 556 -14.95 8.23 11.33
N SER A 557 -15.95 9.11 11.43
CA SER A 557 -16.38 9.97 10.33
C SER A 557 -15.84 11.40 10.42
N GLY A 558 -14.80 11.64 11.22
CA GLY A 558 -14.22 12.98 11.41
C GLY A 558 -15.16 13.97 12.11
N GLY A 559 -16.13 13.48 12.89
CA GLY A 559 -17.16 14.29 13.55
C GLY A 559 -18.59 13.98 13.09
N GLY A 560 -19.55 14.74 13.58
CA GLY A 560 -20.97 14.60 13.20
C GLY A 560 -21.29 15.17 11.82
N LEU A 561 -22.53 14.95 11.38
CA LEU A 561 -23.05 15.51 10.14
C LEU A 561 -23.61 16.91 10.39
N ALA A 562 -22.91 17.93 9.92
CA ALA A 562 -23.27 19.33 10.12
C ALA A 562 -23.64 20.04 8.82
N GLU A 563 -23.16 19.57 7.67
CA GLU A 563 -23.35 20.21 6.37
C GLU A 563 -24.81 20.05 5.91
N ALA A 564 -25.57 21.14 5.94
CA ALA A 564 -26.93 21.21 5.43
C ALA A 564 -26.95 21.88 4.04
N PRO A 565 -27.70 21.34 3.07
CA PRO A 565 -27.81 21.96 1.76
C PRO A 565 -28.69 23.21 1.82
N VAL A 566 -28.29 24.29 1.15
CA VAL A 566 -29.15 25.47 0.94
C VAL A 566 -30.36 25.09 0.08
N ASN A 567 -30.14 24.22 -0.90
CA ASN A 567 -31.20 23.58 -1.70
C ASN A 567 -30.93 22.07 -1.80
N PRO A 568 -31.72 21.21 -1.12
CA PRO A 568 -31.53 19.76 -1.18
C PRO A 568 -31.53 19.17 -2.60
N ALA A 569 -32.31 19.75 -3.52
CA ALA A 569 -32.40 19.27 -4.91
C ALA A 569 -31.14 19.58 -5.75
N ALA A 570 -30.20 20.36 -5.23
CA ALA A 570 -28.92 20.62 -5.88
C ALA A 570 -27.80 19.66 -5.44
N CYS A 571 -28.06 18.81 -4.43
CA CYS A 571 -27.11 17.80 -3.98
C CYS A 571 -27.33 16.49 -4.72
N LEU A 572 -26.22 15.85 -5.10
CA LEU A 572 -26.26 14.54 -5.75
C LEU A 572 -26.69 13.43 -4.78
N ALA A 573 -26.37 13.60 -3.50
CA ALA A 573 -26.82 12.72 -2.42
C ALA A 573 -27.06 13.48 -1.11
N THR A 574 -28.09 13.08 -0.38
CA THR A 574 -28.47 13.63 0.93
C THR A 574 -28.78 12.53 1.94
N ALA A 575 -28.64 12.85 3.23
CA ALA A 575 -29.00 12.03 4.37
C ALA A 575 -30.09 12.74 5.19
N THR A 576 -31.18 12.04 5.52
CA THR A 576 -32.30 12.61 6.26
C THR A 576 -32.52 11.91 7.59
N ARG A 577 -32.81 12.68 8.64
CA ARG A 577 -33.20 12.18 9.97
C ARG A 577 -34.36 13.02 10.50
N GLY A 578 -35.57 12.47 10.52
CA GLY A 578 -36.77 13.26 10.80
C GLY A 578 -36.93 14.40 9.79
N ALA A 579 -36.96 15.65 10.25
CA ALA A 579 -37.03 16.84 9.40
C ALA A 579 -35.65 17.38 8.97
N ASP A 580 -34.56 16.89 9.57
CA ASP A 580 -33.21 17.32 9.25
C ASP A 580 -32.72 16.70 7.94
N VAL A 581 -32.11 17.53 7.10
CA VAL A 581 -31.42 17.11 5.87
C VAL A 581 -29.94 17.50 5.99
N ARG A 582 -29.05 16.57 5.67
CA ARG A 582 -27.61 16.78 5.55
C ARG A 582 -27.15 16.39 4.16
N ALA A 583 -26.21 17.14 3.61
CA ALA A 583 -25.62 16.83 2.31
C ALA A 583 -24.58 15.72 2.48
N LEU A 584 -24.60 14.74 1.57
CA LEU A 584 -23.55 13.73 1.48
C LEU A 584 -22.64 13.95 0.28
N VAL A 585 -23.21 14.45 -0.82
CA VAL A 585 -22.47 14.78 -2.04
C VAL A 585 -23.00 16.08 -2.62
N ALA A 586 -22.10 17.02 -2.89
CA ALA A 586 -22.39 18.28 -3.55
C ALA A 586 -21.34 18.57 -4.64
N GLU A 587 -21.71 19.35 -5.65
CA GLU A 587 -20.84 19.66 -6.77
C GLU A 587 -21.10 21.05 -7.32
N CYS A 588 -20.06 21.70 -7.83
CA CYS A 588 -20.19 22.85 -8.69
C CYS A 588 -19.11 22.89 -9.78
N ILE A 589 -19.38 23.68 -10.82
CA ILE A 589 -18.45 23.96 -11.91
C ILE A 589 -18.03 25.43 -11.79
N THR A 590 -16.72 25.68 -11.85
CA THR A 590 -16.16 27.03 -11.80
C THR A 590 -16.29 27.73 -13.16
N PRO A 591 -16.23 29.07 -13.23
CA PRO A 591 -16.29 29.79 -14.50
C PRO A 591 -15.21 29.37 -15.51
N ALA A 592 -14.05 28.89 -15.05
CA ALA A 592 -12.97 28.38 -15.87
C ALA A 592 -13.17 26.92 -16.33
N GLY A 593 -14.32 26.31 -16.01
CA GLY A 593 -14.64 24.92 -16.34
C GLY A 593 -14.06 23.89 -15.37
N GLY A 594 -13.45 24.33 -14.27
CA GLY A 594 -12.98 23.41 -13.23
C GLY A 594 -14.15 22.78 -12.50
N ARG A 595 -13.99 21.52 -12.09
CA ARG A 595 -15.07 20.76 -11.45
C ARG A 595 -14.69 20.48 -10.01
N LEU A 596 -15.50 20.99 -9.09
CA LEU A 596 -15.35 20.80 -7.66
C LEU A 596 -16.48 19.92 -7.15
N SER A 597 -16.15 18.72 -6.70
CA SER A 597 -17.09 17.83 -6.01
C SER A 597 -16.64 17.64 -4.56
N TRP A 598 -17.61 17.43 -3.68
CA TRP A 598 -17.36 17.14 -2.28
C TRP A 598 -18.19 15.95 -1.83
N LEU A 599 -17.59 15.10 -1.00
CA LEU A 599 -18.23 14.00 -0.31
C LEU A 599 -18.05 14.16 1.19
N ARG A 600 -19.12 14.00 1.98
CA ARG A 600 -18.98 13.97 3.43
C ARG A 600 -18.18 12.76 3.91
N GLY A 601 -18.30 11.63 3.18
CA GLY A 601 -17.61 10.38 3.41
C GLY A 601 -17.83 9.73 4.79
N PRO A 602 -19.06 9.52 5.28
CA PRO A 602 -19.26 8.82 6.55
C PRO A 602 -18.70 7.40 6.52
N LEU A 603 -18.18 6.93 7.66
CA LEU A 603 -17.60 5.61 7.82
C LEU A 603 -18.40 4.82 8.86
N PRO A 604 -19.35 3.96 8.43
CA PRO A 604 -20.15 3.12 9.33
C PRO A 604 -19.31 1.92 9.81
N LEU A 605 -18.19 2.21 10.47
CA LEU A 605 -17.24 1.26 11.02
C LEU A 605 -17.32 1.30 12.55
N SER A 606 -17.17 0.15 13.20
CA SER A 606 -17.03 0.05 14.66
C SER A 606 -15.64 -0.41 15.03
N VAL A 607 -15.07 0.18 16.07
CA VAL A 607 -13.77 -0.22 16.63
C VAL A 607 -14.03 -0.96 17.94
N SER A 608 -13.23 -2.00 18.19
CA SER A 608 -13.20 -2.71 19.47
C SER A 608 -11.74 -2.97 19.86
N SER A 609 -11.48 -3.09 21.16
CA SER A 609 -10.15 -3.43 21.68
C SER A 609 -9.74 -4.89 21.41
N GLU A 610 -10.71 -5.74 21.08
CA GLU A 610 -10.50 -7.17 20.80
C GLU A 610 -10.03 -7.40 19.36
N GLU A 611 -10.29 -6.46 18.46
CA GLU A 611 -9.97 -6.55 17.05
C GLU A 611 -8.75 -5.70 16.67
N HIS A 612 -8.06 -6.08 15.60
CA HIS A 612 -6.94 -5.29 15.07
C HIS A 612 -7.40 -4.11 14.20
N LEU A 613 -8.47 -4.34 13.43
CA LEU A 613 -9.01 -3.40 12.44
C LEU A 613 -10.47 -3.07 12.75
N PRO A 614 -10.98 -1.89 12.32
CA PRO A 614 -12.40 -1.58 12.42
C PRO A 614 -13.24 -2.59 11.65
N GLN A 615 -14.35 -2.99 12.26
CA GLN A 615 -15.32 -3.86 11.64
C GLN A 615 -16.35 -3.04 10.85
N PRO A 616 -16.62 -3.38 9.59
CA PRO A 616 -17.67 -2.73 8.82
C PRO A 616 -19.06 -3.12 9.33
N ALA A 617 -20.01 -2.19 9.23
CA ALA A 617 -21.43 -2.52 9.40
C ALA A 617 -21.89 -3.53 8.34
N ALA A 618 -22.95 -4.28 8.65
CA ALA A 618 -23.51 -5.29 7.76
C ALA A 618 -23.95 -4.69 6.42
N LEU A 619 -23.46 -5.24 5.32
CA LEU A 619 -23.65 -4.72 3.96
C LEU A 619 -25.09 -4.88 3.46
N GLU A 620 -25.86 -5.79 4.07
CA GLU A 620 -27.25 -6.08 3.74
C GLU A 620 -28.23 -5.07 4.33
N SER A 621 -27.82 -4.31 5.35
CA SER A 621 -28.65 -3.32 6.03
C SER A 621 -28.07 -1.90 6.02
N THR A 622 -26.87 -1.73 5.47
CA THR A 622 -26.16 -0.44 5.45
C THR A 622 -25.99 0.06 4.02
N PHE A 623 -26.28 1.34 3.79
CA PHE A 623 -26.08 2.00 2.50
C PHE A 623 -24.58 1.99 2.12
N PRO A 624 -24.22 1.63 0.86
CA PRO A 624 -22.83 1.56 0.42
C PRO A 624 -22.24 2.96 0.17
N LEU A 625 -21.80 3.63 1.23
CA LEU A 625 -21.33 5.02 1.19
C LEU A 625 -20.03 5.20 0.39
N SER A 626 -19.12 4.22 0.44
CA SER A 626 -17.85 4.25 -0.31
C SER A 626 -18.06 4.30 -1.83
N ALA A 627 -19.11 3.66 -2.34
CA ALA A 627 -19.46 3.65 -3.75
C ALA A 627 -19.76 5.05 -4.32
N LEU A 628 -20.17 6.01 -3.47
CA LEU A 628 -20.45 7.38 -3.90
C LEU A 628 -19.21 8.04 -4.54
N LEU A 629 -17.99 7.69 -4.12
CA LEU A 629 -16.78 8.25 -4.73
C LEU A 629 -16.61 7.80 -6.18
N ARG A 630 -16.85 6.52 -6.50
CA ARG A 630 -16.80 6.04 -7.91
C ARG A 630 -17.85 6.72 -8.78
N GLN A 631 -19.03 7.00 -8.24
CA GLN A 631 -20.07 7.70 -8.98
C GLN A 631 -19.73 9.18 -9.19
N VAL A 632 -19.11 9.83 -8.20
CA VAL A 632 -18.56 11.18 -8.40
C VAL A 632 -17.48 11.17 -9.48
N LEU A 633 -16.54 10.21 -9.45
CA LEU A 633 -15.50 10.05 -10.47
C LEU A 633 -16.06 9.86 -11.89
N ALA A 634 -17.19 9.16 -12.04
CA ALA A 634 -17.88 9.03 -13.32
C ALA A 634 -18.29 10.39 -13.88
N GLY A 635 -18.71 11.31 -13.01
CA GLY A 635 -18.91 12.72 -13.35
C GLY A 635 -17.65 13.36 -13.94
N HIS A 636 -16.48 13.15 -13.32
CA HIS A 636 -15.18 13.61 -13.83
C HIS A 636 -14.67 12.82 -15.07
N GLY A 637 -15.50 11.98 -15.67
CA GLY A 637 -15.22 11.26 -16.92
C GLY A 637 -14.60 9.88 -16.75
N TRP A 638 -14.31 9.44 -15.52
CA TRP A 638 -13.71 8.14 -15.22
C TRP A 638 -14.72 7.26 -14.48
N ARG A 639 -15.31 6.30 -15.19
CA ARG A 639 -16.34 5.40 -14.64
C ARG A 639 -15.75 4.01 -14.40
N ALA A 640 -15.96 3.53 -13.18
CA ALA A 640 -15.83 2.14 -12.79
C ALA A 640 -17.09 1.73 -12.02
N SER A 641 -17.83 0.76 -12.53
CA SER A 641 -19.07 0.26 -11.90
C SER A 641 -19.09 -1.27 -11.86
N PHE A 642 -19.85 -1.82 -10.94
CA PHE A 642 -19.93 -3.26 -10.73
C PHE A 642 -21.33 -3.81 -10.97
N GLU A 643 -21.39 -5.05 -11.45
CA GLU A 643 -22.60 -5.86 -11.57
C GLU A 643 -22.50 -7.03 -10.59
N THR A 644 -23.33 -7.07 -9.55
CA THR A 644 -23.31 -8.11 -8.50
C THR A 644 -24.65 -8.85 -8.35
N GLU A 645 -24.61 -10.06 -7.81
CA GLU A 645 -25.79 -10.86 -7.46
C GLU A 645 -26.31 -10.51 -6.04
N GLY A 646 -25.40 -10.21 -5.10
CA GLY A 646 -25.72 -9.91 -3.71
C GLY A 646 -24.86 -8.82 -3.07
N ARG A 647 -25.38 -8.19 -2.01
CA ARG A 647 -24.72 -7.05 -1.32
C ARG A 647 -23.46 -7.44 -0.54
N VAL A 648 -23.34 -8.70 -0.14
CA VAL A 648 -22.16 -9.22 0.56
C VAL A 648 -20.98 -9.56 -0.36
N GLN A 649 -21.21 -9.56 -1.69
CA GLN A 649 -20.14 -9.85 -2.63
C GLN A 649 -19.11 -8.73 -2.59
N ARG A 650 -17.85 -9.13 -2.40
CA ARG A 650 -16.74 -8.19 -2.36
C ARG A 650 -16.49 -7.62 -3.75
N HIS A 651 -16.30 -6.31 -3.81
CA HIS A 651 -15.99 -5.61 -5.05
C HIS A 651 -14.53 -5.81 -5.50
N PRO A 652 -14.25 -5.63 -6.80
CA PRO A 652 -12.90 -5.59 -7.32
C PRO A 652 -12.07 -4.47 -6.70
N VAL A 653 -10.78 -4.76 -6.42
CA VAL A 653 -9.77 -3.74 -6.11
C VAL A 653 -8.98 -3.46 -7.37
N MET A 654 -8.76 -2.20 -7.71
CA MET A 654 -8.15 -1.80 -8.98
C MET A 654 -7.05 -0.77 -8.80
N ALA A 655 -6.09 -0.78 -9.72
CA ALA A 655 -5.09 0.28 -9.89
C ALA A 655 -5.00 0.67 -11.37
N LEU A 656 -4.73 1.95 -11.63
CA LEU A 656 -4.58 2.52 -12.96
C LEU A 656 -3.38 3.48 -12.99
N HIS A 657 -2.33 3.11 -13.72
CA HIS A 657 -1.15 3.95 -13.87
C HIS A 657 -0.73 4.17 -15.33
N ARG A 658 0.21 5.08 -15.52
CA ARG A 658 0.80 5.45 -16.81
C ARG A 658 2.21 4.90 -16.93
N HIS A 659 2.53 4.35 -18.09
CA HIS A 659 3.88 3.94 -18.45
C HIS A 659 4.10 4.05 -19.97
N ALA A 660 5.17 4.71 -20.39
CA ALA A 660 5.57 4.90 -21.79
C ALA A 660 4.40 5.39 -22.68
N ASN A 661 3.71 6.43 -22.21
CA ASN A 661 2.50 6.99 -22.79
C ASN A 661 1.30 6.01 -22.91
N GLY A 662 1.38 4.79 -22.39
CA GLY A 662 0.28 3.82 -22.29
C GLY A 662 -0.40 3.81 -20.92
N TRP A 663 -1.55 3.14 -20.83
CA TRP A 663 -2.30 2.94 -19.60
C TRP A 663 -2.19 1.49 -19.14
N PHE A 664 -2.09 1.26 -17.85
CA PHE A 664 -2.00 -0.09 -17.29
C PHE A 664 -3.07 -0.24 -16.22
N PHE A 665 -3.98 -1.17 -16.48
CA PHE A 665 -5.05 -1.53 -15.56
C PHE A 665 -4.63 -2.81 -14.85
N SER A 666 -4.66 -2.79 -13.53
CA SER A 666 -4.42 -3.98 -12.69
C SER A 666 -5.60 -4.18 -11.76
N GLY A 667 -5.92 -5.43 -11.46
CA GLY A 667 -7.02 -5.72 -10.54
C GLY A 667 -6.94 -7.05 -9.82
N TYR A 668 -7.60 -7.07 -8.66
CA TYR A 668 -7.94 -8.25 -7.87
C TYR A 668 -9.46 -8.40 -7.87
N MET A 669 -9.96 -9.57 -8.24
CA MET A 669 -11.38 -9.92 -8.23
C MET A 669 -11.60 -10.91 -7.07
N PRO A 670 -12.01 -10.50 -5.86
CA PRO A 670 -12.28 -11.42 -4.74
C PRO A 670 -13.47 -12.34 -5.01
N ASP A 671 -14.33 -11.97 -5.96
CA ASP A 671 -15.34 -12.84 -6.55
C ASP A 671 -15.32 -12.65 -8.08
N THR A 672 -14.96 -13.71 -8.81
CA THR A 672 -14.83 -13.66 -10.28
C THR A 672 -16.19 -13.66 -11.01
N THR A 673 -17.30 -13.73 -10.28
CA THR A 673 -18.65 -13.58 -10.85
C THR A 673 -19.07 -12.12 -11.02
N VAL A 674 -18.40 -11.19 -10.33
CA VAL A 674 -18.69 -9.75 -10.39
C VAL A 674 -18.32 -9.19 -11.77
N GLY A 675 -19.29 -8.52 -12.41
CA GLY A 675 -19.06 -7.81 -13.67
C GLY A 675 -18.35 -6.48 -13.44
N LEU A 676 -17.42 -6.14 -14.34
CA LEU A 676 -16.67 -4.87 -14.32
C LEU A 676 -17.07 -4.01 -15.51
N THR A 677 -17.47 -2.78 -15.23
CA THR A 677 -17.88 -1.79 -16.22
C THR A 677 -16.90 -0.63 -16.23
N LEU A 678 -16.34 -0.27 -17.40
CA LEU A 678 -15.32 0.78 -17.55
C LEU A 678 -15.68 1.78 -18.65
N HIS A 679 -15.53 3.06 -18.36
CA HIS A 679 -15.56 4.13 -19.36
C HIS A 679 -14.59 5.26 -18.97
N THR A 680 -13.94 5.86 -19.97
CA THR A 680 -12.92 6.89 -19.77
C THR A 680 -13.23 8.13 -20.61
N PRO A 681 -12.55 9.27 -20.40
CA PRO A 681 -12.72 10.44 -21.25
C PRO A 681 -12.36 10.20 -22.73
N PHE A 682 -11.66 9.10 -23.04
CA PHE A 682 -11.27 8.71 -24.39
C PHE A 682 -12.23 7.67 -25.01
N GLY A 683 -13.28 7.27 -24.31
CA GLY A 683 -14.22 6.21 -24.71
C GLY A 683 -13.97 4.88 -23.98
N ALA A 684 -14.50 3.80 -24.54
CA ALA A 684 -14.35 2.46 -23.99
C ALA A 684 -12.89 1.99 -24.10
N PRO A 685 -12.22 1.64 -22.98
CA PRO A 685 -10.87 1.12 -23.03
C PRO A 685 -10.87 -0.29 -23.62
N LEU A 686 -9.97 -0.57 -24.57
CA LEU A 686 -9.71 -1.93 -25.04
C LEU A 686 -8.45 -2.47 -24.36
N LEU A 687 -8.66 -3.34 -23.36
CA LEU A 687 -7.59 -4.01 -22.62
C LEU A 687 -6.89 -5.05 -23.49
N LEU A 688 -5.56 -4.94 -23.63
CA LEU A 688 -4.79 -5.77 -24.55
C LEU A 688 -4.87 -7.25 -24.16
N GLY A 689 -5.32 -8.10 -25.08
CA GLY A 689 -5.51 -9.53 -24.86
C GLY A 689 -6.86 -9.89 -24.21
N ALA A 690 -7.82 -8.97 -24.21
CA ALA A 690 -9.18 -9.23 -23.74
C ALA A 690 -10.24 -8.69 -24.73
N GLU A 691 -11.39 -9.36 -24.75
CA GLU A 691 -12.61 -8.92 -25.40
C GLU A 691 -13.51 -8.16 -24.42
N THR A 692 -14.24 -7.17 -24.92
CA THR A 692 -15.29 -6.48 -24.19
C THR A 692 -16.59 -6.46 -24.96
N CYS A 693 -17.71 -6.53 -24.25
CA CYS A 693 -19.02 -6.20 -24.79
C CYS A 693 -19.30 -4.73 -24.53
N LEU A 694 -19.51 -3.96 -25.59
CA LEU A 694 -19.91 -2.56 -25.51
C LEU A 694 -21.42 -2.44 -25.36
N ARG A 695 -21.87 -1.66 -24.38
CA ARG A 695 -23.28 -1.27 -24.19
C ARG A 695 -23.30 0.23 -23.90
N ASP A 696 -24.04 0.99 -24.71
CA ASP A 696 -24.11 2.45 -24.62
C ASP A 696 -22.74 3.16 -24.55
N GLY A 697 -21.75 2.62 -25.25
CA GLY A 697 -20.39 3.18 -25.29
C GLY A 697 -19.48 2.74 -24.14
N VAL A 698 -19.95 1.87 -23.25
CA VAL A 698 -19.26 1.44 -22.04
C VAL A 698 -18.73 0.02 -22.20
N ALA A 699 -17.50 -0.24 -21.73
CA ALA A 699 -16.88 -1.55 -21.78
C ALA A 699 -17.32 -2.43 -20.61
N HIS A 700 -17.86 -3.62 -20.90
CA HIS A 700 -18.19 -4.63 -19.90
C HIS A 700 -17.20 -5.80 -19.97
N TYR A 701 -16.63 -6.15 -18.82
CA TYR A 701 -15.62 -7.18 -18.66
C TYR A 701 -16.00 -8.18 -17.56
N ARG A 702 -15.51 -9.41 -17.70
CA ARG A 702 -15.37 -10.38 -16.62
C ARG A 702 -13.91 -10.79 -16.54
N MET A 703 -13.30 -10.56 -15.39
CA MET A 703 -11.87 -10.71 -15.21
C MET A 703 -11.52 -11.90 -14.32
N PRO A 704 -10.34 -12.52 -14.52
CA PRO A 704 -9.85 -13.55 -13.61
C PRO A 704 -9.50 -12.96 -12.24
N ARG A 705 -9.18 -13.85 -11.28
CA ARG A 705 -8.80 -13.51 -9.89
C ARG A 705 -7.79 -12.37 -9.80
N ALA A 706 -6.74 -12.41 -10.61
CA ALA A 706 -5.75 -11.35 -10.73
C ALA A 706 -5.47 -11.07 -12.21
N TRP A 707 -5.32 -9.81 -12.56
CA TRP A 707 -5.10 -9.41 -13.95
C TRP A 707 -4.30 -8.11 -14.05
N ARG A 708 -3.62 -7.95 -15.19
CA ARG A 708 -2.92 -6.73 -15.59
C ARG A 708 -2.89 -6.63 -17.10
N HIS A 709 -3.45 -5.55 -17.64
CA HIS A 709 -3.52 -5.31 -19.08
C HIS A 709 -2.98 -3.92 -19.43
N GLU A 710 -2.10 -3.88 -20.43
CA GLU A 710 -1.79 -2.64 -21.16
C GLU A 710 -3.04 -2.21 -21.93
N CYS A 711 -3.30 -0.91 -21.97
CA CYS A 711 -4.34 -0.30 -22.77
C CYS A 711 -3.76 0.92 -23.48
N ARG A 712 -3.74 0.85 -24.80
CA ARG A 712 -3.35 1.97 -25.67
C ARG A 712 -4.49 2.40 -26.58
N VAL A 713 -5.53 1.60 -26.74
CA VAL A 713 -6.62 1.82 -27.67
C VAL A 713 -7.90 2.08 -26.90
N PHE A 714 -8.58 3.17 -27.25
CA PHE A 714 -9.91 3.50 -26.76
C PHE A 714 -10.83 3.66 -27.96
N VAL A 715 -12.08 3.22 -27.83
CA VAL A 715 -13.05 3.26 -28.92
C VAL A 715 -14.28 4.06 -28.54
N GLY A 716 -14.68 4.96 -29.44
CA GLY A 716 -16.00 5.58 -29.43
C GLY A 716 -16.93 4.76 -30.32
N GLN A 717 -17.63 3.79 -29.72
CA GLN A 717 -18.60 2.91 -30.39
C GLN A 717 -19.68 2.50 -29.39
N THR A 718 -20.96 2.54 -29.78
CA THR A 718 -22.08 2.34 -28.84
C THR A 718 -22.25 0.88 -28.41
N SER A 719 -22.15 -0.08 -29.32
CA SER A 719 -22.46 -1.48 -29.02
C SER A 719 -21.67 -2.48 -29.84
N GLY A 720 -21.70 -3.75 -29.42
CA GLY A 720 -21.02 -4.87 -30.09
C GLY A 720 -19.85 -5.41 -29.27
N VAL A 721 -19.19 -6.46 -29.78
CA VAL A 721 -17.99 -7.01 -29.14
C VAL A 721 -16.76 -6.40 -29.81
N ALA A 722 -15.86 -5.84 -29.01
CA ALA A 722 -14.61 -5.25 -29.49
C ALA A 722 -13.41 -5.85 -28.74
N SER A 723 -12.24 -5.88 -29.38
CA SER A 723 -11.00 -6.35 -28.74
C SER A 723 -9.75 -5.70 -29.32
N ALA A 724 -8.69 -5.71 -28.52
CA ALA A 724 -7.34 -5.34 -28.92
C ALA A 724 -6.39 -6.52 -28.65
N THR A 725 -5.63 -6.96 -29.66
CA THR A 725 -4.68 -8.08 -29.51
C THR A 725 -3.35 -7.74 -30.19
N GLU A 726 -2.25 -8.14 -29.57
CA GLU A 726 -0.91 -7.95 -30.14
C GLU A 726 -0.59 -9.05 -31.14
N SER A 727 0.13 -8.70 -32.21
CA SER A 727 0.64 -9.65 -33.19
C SER A 727 2.12 -9.42 -33.48
N CYS A 728 2.76 -10.45 -34.02
CA CYS A 728 4.13 -10.36 -34.51
C CYS A 728 4.28 -9.19 -35.51
N PRO A 729 5.33 -8.35 -35.38
CA PRO A 729 5.56 -7.26 -36.32
C PRO A 729 5.66 -7.72 -37.78
N ALA A 730 6.30 -8.85 -38.06
CA ALA A 730 6.44 -9.47 -39.40
C ALA A 730 6.83 -8.51 -40.55
N GLN A 731 7.46 -7.37 -40.23
CA GLN A 731 7.89 -6.34 -41.17
C GLN A 731 9.14 -5.65 -40.60
N VAL A 732 10.18 -5.53 -41.42
CA VAL A 732 11.41 -4.83 -41.03
C VAL A 732 11.09 -3.36 -40.75
N GLY A 733 11.59 -2.84 -39.63
CA GLY A 733 11.37 -1.45 -39.20
C GLY A 733 10.08 -1.21 -38.42
N VAL A 734 9.22 -2.22 -38.26
CA VAL A 734 8.04 -2.16 -37.37
C VAL A 734 8.39 -2.84 -36.05
N THR A 735 8.11 -2.17 -34.95
CA THR A 735 8.39 -2.67 -33.59
C THR A 735 7.22 -3.43 -32.98
N ARG A 736 5.97 -2.97 -33.19
CA ARG A 736 4.76 -3.57 -32.61
C ARG A 736 3.57 -3.46 -33.57
N ARG A 737 2.62 -4.39 -33.40
CA ARG A 737 1.36 -4.40 -34.15
C ARG A 737 0.18 -4.75 -33.26
N LEU A 738 -0.88 -3.94 -33.30
CA LEU A 738 -2.12 -4.18 -32.57
C LEU A 738 -3.30 -4.35 -33.51
N TRP A 739 -3.93 -5.50 -33.46
CA TRP A 739 -5.23 -5.77 -34.09
C TRP A 739 -6.34 -5.20 -33.23
N ILE A 740 -7.24 -4.45 -33.86
CA ILE A 740 -8.47 -3.95 -33.27
C ILE A 740 -9.63 -4.56 -34.05
N ARG A 741 -10.47 -5.33 -33.37
CA ARG A 741 -11.57 -6.09 -34.02
C ARG A 741 -12.93 -5.63 -33.52
N GLY A 742 -13.95 -5.88 -34.34
CA GLY A 742 -15.34 -5.59 -33.99
C GLY A 742 -15.72 -4.12 -34.06
N LEU A 743 -15.01 -3.35 -34.88
CA LEU A 743 -15.28 -1.93 -35.10
C LEU A 743 -16.58 -1.76 -35.88
N LYS A 744 -17.47 -0.92 -35.36
CA LYS A 744 -18.75 -0.58 -35.96
C LYS A 744 -19.02 0.90 -35.72
N ASP A 745 -19.02 1.69 -36.80
CA ASP A 745 -19.13 3.15 -36.75
C ASP A 745 -18.18 3.78 -35.68
N ALA A 746 -16.96 3.24 -35.60
CA ALA A 746 -16.07 3.46 -34.48
C ALA A 746 -15.13 4.65 -34.70
N VAL A 747 -14.92 5.46 -33.66
CA VAL A 747 -13.76 6.35 -33.56
C VAL A 747 -12.66 5.64 -32.77
N VAL A 748 -11.48 5.48 -33.35
CA VAL A 748 -10.34 4.84 -32.68
C VAL A 748 -9.38 5.91 -32.18
N ARG A 749 -9.06 5.84 -30.89
CA ARG A 749 -8.05 6.67 -30.22
C ARG A 749 -6.91 5.80 -29.74
N PHE A 750 -5.69 6.20 -30.04
CA PHE A 750 -4.49 5.41 -29.78
C PHE A 750 -3.42 6.25 -29.09
N PHE A 751 -2.85 5.71 -28.01
CA PHE A 751 -1.71 6.30 -27.31
C PHE A 751 -0.41 5.55 -27.68
N PRO A 752 0.35 6.06 -28.68
CA PRO A 752 1.57 5.41 -29.13
C PRO A 752 2.65 5.40 -28.04
N MET A 753 3.54 4.43 -28.09
CA MET A 753 4.71 4.40 -27.20
C MET A 753 5.60 5.61 -27.47
N ALA A 754 6.19 6.19 -26.43
CA ALA A 754 7.12 7.30 -26.61
C ALA A 754 8.26 6.87 -27.55
N GLY A 755 8.51 7.67 -28.61
CA GLY A 755 9.54 7.37 -29.61
C GLY A 755 9.18 6.31 -30.67
N SER A 756 7.90 5.93 -30.80
CA SER A 756 7.40 4.90 -31.73
C SER A 756 7.63 5.16 -33.23
N GLY A 757 8.12 6.33 -33.64
CA GLY A 757 8.15 6.70 -35.06
C GLY A 757 6.74 6.83 -35.67
N PRO A 758 6.63 6.78 -37.02
CA PRO A 758 5.35 6.88 -37.72
C PRO A 758 4.41 5.72 -37.40
N VAL A 759 3.15 6.05 -37.08
CA VAL A 759 2.10 5.06 -36.84
C VAL A 759 1.18 4.98 -38.06
N THR A 760 0.93 3.77 -38.54
CA THR A 760 -0.04 3.51 -39.61
C THR A 760 -1.21 2.68 -39.09
N LEU A 761 -2.45 3.11 -39.36
CA LEU A 761 -3.65 2.32 -39.16
C LEU A 761 -4.12 1.76 -40.51
N TRP A 762 -4.05 0.44 -40.68
CA TRP A 762 -4.60 -0.26 -41.82
C TRP A 762 -6.02 -0.74 -41.53
N LEU A 763 -6.95 -0.51 -42.46
CA LEU A 763 -8.32 -1.00 -42.37
C LEU A 763 -8.49 -2.25 -43.24
N ASN A 764 -9.05 -3.30 -42.64
CA ASN A 764 -9.24 -4.62 -43.22
C ASN A 764 -8.00 -5.12 -44.01
N PRO A 765 -6.79 -5.07 -43.44
CA PRO A 765 -5.58 -5.40 -44.18
C PRO A 765 -5.53 -6.88 -44.55
N GLU A 766 -5.29 -7.15 -45.83
CA GLU A 766 -5.04 -8.49 -46.32
C GLU A 766 -3.61 -8.95 -46.01
N TRP A 767 -3.39 -10.27 -45.92
CA TRP A 767 -2.05 -10.82 -45.73
C TRP A 767 -1.14 -10.42 -46.91
N PRO A 768 0.12 -9.99 -46.69
CA PRO A 768 0.91 -10.10 -45.45
C PRO A 768 0.85 -8.87 -44.51
N HIS A 769 -0.20 -8.06 -44.62
CA HIS A 769 -0.48 -6.91 -43.76
C HIS A 769 0.58 -5.80 -43.83
N ILE A 770 1.10 -5.55 -45.02
CA ILE A 770 2.12 -4.52 -45.32
C ILE A 770 1.62 -3.45 -46.30
N GLY A 771 0.34 -3.50 -46.66
CA GLY A 771 -0.31 -2.58 -47.60
C GLY A 771 -1.83 -2.73 -47.56
N GLY A 772 -2.56 -1.77 -48.12
CA GLY A 772 -4.02 -1.75 -48.13
C GLY A 772 -4.59 -0.35 -47.92
N GLN A 773 -5.86 -0.27 -47.54
CA GLN A 773 -6.51 1.00 -47.19
C GLN A 773 -5.96 1.50 -45.84
N SER A 774 -5.22 2.60 -45.84
CA SER A 774 -4.83 3.30 -44.62
C SER A 774 -5.89 4.32 -44.20
N VAL A 775 -6.14 4.43 -42.89
CA VAL A 775 -7.01 5.47 -42.34
C VAL A 775 -6.13 6.61 -41.80
N PRO A 776 -6.37 7.87 -42.21
CA PRO A 776 -5.62 8.98 -41.67
C PRO A 776 -5.82 9.11 -40.16
N LEU A 777 -4.71 9.33 -39.46
CA LEU A 777 -4.66 9.62 -38.04
C LEU A 777 -4.32 11.09 -37.85
N ARG A 778 -5.11 11.81 -37.05
CA ARG A 778 -4.76 13.15 -36.58
C ARG A 778 -4.13 13.06 -35.20
N GLU A 779 -3.10 13.86 -34.97
CA GLU A 779 -2.57 14.05 -33.63
C GLU A 779 -3.50 14.94 -32.82
N VAL A 780 -3.81 14.51 -31.60
CA VAL A 780 -4.62 15.23 -30.64
C VAL A 780 -3.76 15.46 -29.41
N ALA A 781 -3.46 16.72 -29.13
CA ALA A 781 -2.80 17.10 -27.89
C ALA A 781 -3.76 16.87 -26.73
N THR A 782 -3.39 15.96 -25.82
CA THR A 782 -4.14 15.72 -24.58
C THR A 782 -3.27 16.05 -23.38
N PRO A 783 -3.87 16.44 -22.24
CA PRO A 783 -3.13 16.59 -20.98
C PRO A 783 -2.54 15.27 -20.45
N HIS A 784 -2.87 14.13 -21.06
CA HIS A 784 -2.37 12.81 -20.67
C HIS A 784 -1.22 12.31 -21.55
N GLY A 785 -0.82 13.08 -22.57
CA GLY A 785 0.22 12.74 -23.54
C GLY A 785 -0.29 12.76 -24.98
N PRO A 786 0.59 12.54 -25.97
CA PRO A 786 0.21 12.52 -27.37
C PRO A 786 -0.74 11.35 -27.66
N MET A 787 -1.82 11.64 -28.37
CA MET A 787 -2.84 10.68 -28.79
C MET A 787 -3.07 10.82 -30.30
N LEU A 788 -3.29 9.71 -30.98
CA LEU A 788 -3.72 9.67 -32.37
C LEU A 788 -5.20 9.31 -32.44
N GLU A 789 -5.95 9.95 -33.31
CA GLU A 789 -7.39 9.69 -33.50
C GLU A 789 -7.69 9.52 -34.99
N THR A 790 -8.58 8.58 -35.33
CA THR A 790 -9.06 8.44 -36.72
C THR A 790 -9.82 9.68 -37.16
N THR A 791 -9.53 10.18 -38.37
CA THR A 791 -10.23 11.35 -38.92
C THR A 791 -11.63 11.03 -39.43
N VAL A 792 -11.95 9.75 -39.57
CA VAL A 792 -13.24 9.21 -40.00
C VAL A 792 -13.66 8.08 -39.08
N ARG A 793 -14.95 7.78 -39.05
CA ARG A 793 -15.49 6.60 -38.36
C ARG A 793 -15.25 5.37 -39.23
N ILE A 794 -14.97 4.23 -38.61
CA ILE A 794 -14.53 3.03 -39.32
C ILE A 794 -15.29 1.77 -38.88
N ASP A 795 -15.44 0.84 -39.83
CA ASP A 795 -16.09 -0.46 -39.67
C ASP A 795 -15.15 -1.60 -40.04
N GLY A 796 -15.23 -2.71 -39.30
CA GLY A 796 -14.50 -3.94 -39.56
C GLY A 796 -13.32 -4.18 -38.60
N THR A 797 -12.15 -4.47 -39.16
CA THR A 797 -10.92 -4.78 -38.42
C THR A 797 -9.82 -3.80 -38.78
N ALA A 798 -9.14 -3.25 -37.79
CA ALA A 798 -7.99 -2.38 -37.97
C ALA A 798 -6.69 -3.03 -37.47
N LEU A 799 -5.56 -2.62 -38.04
CA LEU A 799 -4.22 -2.97 -37.60
C LEU A 799 -3.39 -1.71 -37.44
N LEU A 800 -3.04 -1.37 -36.20
CA LEU A 800 -2.02 -0.36 -35.91
C LEU A 800 -0.64 -0.99 -36.06
N SER A 801 0.27 -0.30 -36.75
CA SER A 801 1.68 -0.69 -36.94
C SER A 801 2.61 0.49 -36.69
N TRP A 802 3.65 0.28 -35.89
CA TRP A 802 4.72 1.28 -35.65
C TRP A 802 6.03 0.62 -35.24
#